data_AF-A0A5S3WUZ2-F1
#
_entry.id   AF-A0A5S3WUZ2-F1
#
_cell.length_a   1.000
_cell.length_b   1.000
_cell.length_c   1.000
_cell.angle_alpha   90.00
_cell.angle_beta   90.00
_cell.angle_gamma   90.00
#
_symmetry.space_group_name_H-M   'P 1'
#
loop_
_entity.id
_entity.type
_entity.pdbx_description
1 polymer ?
#
loop_
_entity_poly.entity_id
_entity_poly.type
_entity_poly.pdbx_seq_one_letter_code
_entity_poly.pdbx_strand_id
1 'polypeptide(L)'
;MLFLTLLARLELYSATCYYPFDYRIGYISMKFSLLVILALFAQPLQALQVDQQQLRYWLEKRAGRTLSDYEASQQISDYLSEVDGFTVRVPFNGKPPAESLHLRGYQGASGSPVSGAKILAILVDFPDLPHDDNRLVQSDSDMFYPSYPVSHYEQLIFSEQGFKAPDGQLLKSAYQYYQLASGGSFSLTGEVYGWITAAQNAQYYGQRVGVSRDINVASLVKEAVEQAVSRYDINLSEYDLSDLNDLDGDGIINEPDGVVDHIMLFHSSIGEEAGGGVLGTDAIWSHRFVVSEDGYTPVAISNSDVRIHNYTVNPIDASMGVVVHEFGHELGLIDEYDLSNGTIGEPVANWSVMSNGNWLGALRGSQPVSFSPRNLERLQAKLGGNWVNQSELQLAQLTQGSEVELNHVGEYSGKTDQLKVNLPASLEYIGEPINGKYQYYSGQGNAKINRATMAVTLPDTAELRLTVQARFDIEDGYDFFQVKVNEQSLAGNLTKAQHPIYPSVTHYIDGDSGQAEGGSNGSKVVELVYPLTEYSGQTVTLELLYQTDNVEYGFGVLLDDITVYAGENVISVADAESPEQLLLAGFSRISSYRAGLEQAYYLQLRSHLGIDAGLQGASYAPGVLVWYGNENVENNSVSLHPGKGKILVVDTDQLIIPGANGVTPAATRIQLRDAAMRVQDQPAGLGDNRLQPVSEFNDSQDYSHPQQPLSGVVLPENGLSIEVLEISQDYRNAQLQVSVDTRPKIKLKVNGLSVGFSVSGLILDTTDTFQWQFGDGNHSELLEPEHQYQGQGVYKVTFTRTNESGETLSIEQQVVITAPLVLTGTNVAIDKGSLEASVEFHGGASPVAVSWDLGDGAVLEGYNIKHQYRLSARYLIVVTLEDANGSKVSKSIEESIVVPLSGTINVVKRGLAADFTLVTEGGSGNYEISWAFGDGQTGSGASVSHSYDGAGSYQVSATLTDLSDNQQIVVSADVVLVEPTDEGQGGSAGGLFALSMLMFVITGMRKRPA
;
A
#
# COMPACT_ATOMS: atom_id res chain seq x y z
N MET A 1 32.45 29.47 9.81
CA MET A 1 33.33 29.40 11.01
C MET A 1 32.71 30.21 12.16
N LEU A 2 31.60 29.74 12.74
CA LEU A 2 30.95 30.38 13.90
C LEU A 2 29.91 29.44 14.55
N PHE A 3 30.32 28.22 14.89
CA PHE A 3 29.42 27.19 15.45
C PHE A 3 30.16 26.20 16.38
N LEU A 4 31.01 26.73 17.28
CA LEU A 4 31.90 25.91 18.11
C LEU A 4 32.17 26.52 19.51
N THR A 5 31.16 27.16 20.10
CA THR A 5 31.24 27.82 21.42
C THR A 5 29.90 27.79 22.20
N LEU A 6 29.22 26.63 22.26
CA LEU A 6 28.01 26.49 23.12
C LEU A 6 27.79 25.09 23.76
N LEU A 7 28.85 24.32 23.99
CA LEU A 7 28.80 23.08 24.78
C LEU A 7 29.84 23.10 25.91
N ALA A 8 29.56 23.89 26.96
CA ALA A 8 30.41 24.01 28.14
C ALA A 8 29.68 24.59 29.36
N ARG A 9 28.70 23.86 29.94
CA ARG A 9 28.17 24.11 31.30
C ARG A 9 27.23 23.00 31.79
N LEU A 10 27.78 22.00 32.50
CA LEU A 10 27.22 21.36 33.71
C LEU A 10 28.12 20.16 34.11
N GLU A 11 28.97 20.40 35.10
CA GLU A 11 29.66 19.36 35.89
C GLU A 11 29.27 19.52 37.37
N LEU A 12 29.66 18.53 38.20
CA LEU A 12 29.36 18.30 39.64
C LEU A 12 28.18 17.33 39.83
N TYR A 13 28.32 16.18 40.52
CA TYR A 13 29.42 15.64 41.34
C TYR A 13 29.77 14.19 40.98
N SER A 14 31.01 13.77 41.29
CA SER A 14 31.46 12.38 41.19
C SER A 14 31.99 11.85 42.53
N ALA A 15 31.94 10.52 42.73
CA ALA A 15 32.40 9.85 43.96
C ALA A 15 33.08 8.50 43.68
N THR A 16 34.33 8.57 43.18
CA THR A 16 35.46 7.65 43.45
C THR A 16 35.26 6.13 43.55
N CYS A 17 35.95 5.34 42.69
CA CYS A 17 37.06 4.47 43.13
C CYS A 17 37.90 3.80 41.99
N TYR A 18 39.22 4.08 42.01
CA TYR A 18 40.41 3.41 41.42
C TYR A 18 40.34 2.11 40.55
N TYR A 19 40.81 2.21 39.29
CA TYR A 19 42.08 1.66 38.70
C TYR A 19 42.68 0.28 39.12
N PRO A 20 43.50 -0.44 38.29
CA PRO A 20 44.11 -0.08 36.97
C PRO A 20 44.31 -1.16 35.85
N PHE A 21 44.65 -0.70 34.62
CA PHE A 21 45.31 -1.40 33.47
C PHE A 21 44.57 -2.61 32.82
N ASP A 22 44.83 -3.01 31.55
CA ASP A 22 45.91 -2.67 30.59
C ASP A 22 45.42 -2.54 29.12
N TYR A 23 46.23 -1.97 28.22
CA TYR A 23 45.91 -1.68 26.81
C TYR A 23 46.36 -2.77 25.81
N ARG A 24 45.47 -3.24 24.92
CA ARG A 24 45.83 -3.69 23.55
C ARG A 24 44.74 -3.32 22.53
N ILE A 25 45.14 -3.15 21.28
CA ILE A 25 44.32 -2.66 20.17
C ILE A 25 43.73 -3.83 19.37
N GLY A 26 42.43 -3.76 19.08
CA GLY A 26 41.71 -4.62 18.14
C GLY A 26 40.36 -3.97 17.82
N TYR A 27 39.88 -4.08 16.58
CA TYR A 27 38.58 -3.54 16.17
C TYR A 27 37.45 -4.33 16.86
N ILE A 28 36.50 -3.62 17.47
CA ILE A 28 35.26 -4.21 18.02
C ILE A 28 34.07 -3.40 17.48
N SER A 29 33.18 -4.08 16.78
CA SER A 29 31.82 -3.60 16.53
C SER A 29 31.02 -3.71 17.83
N MET A 30 30.42 -2.62 18.30
CA MET A 30 29.67 -2.61 19.56
C MET A 30 28.26 -3.19 19.35
N LYS A 31 28.12 -4.52 19.44
CA LYS A 31 26.83 -5.13 19.81
C LYS A 31 26.49 -4.72 21.25
N PHE A 32 25.25 -4.26 21.48
CA PHE A 32 24.68 -4.06 22.81
C PHE A 32 23.61 -5.13 23.07
N SER A 33 23.56 -5.68 24.30
CA SER A 33 22.55 -6.65 24.73
C SER A 33 22.42 -6.65 26.25
N LEU A 34 21.21 -6.98 26.75
CA LEU A 34 20.75 -6.89 28.15
C LEU A 34 20.68 -5.44 28.70
N LEU A 35 19.64 -5.05 29.43
CA LEU A 35 18.85 -5.83 30.39
C LEU A 35 17.32 -5.61 30.25
N VAL A 36 16.53 -6.64 30.55
CA VAL A 36 15.05 -6.56 30.66
C VAL A 36 14.63 -6.39 32.13
N ILE A 37 13.63 -5.54 32.40
CA ILE A 37 12.67 -5.67 33.53
C ILE A 37 11.51 -4.68 33.35
N LEU A 38 10.28 -5.19 33.52
CA LEU A 38 8.97 -4.49 33.64
C LEU A 38 8.69 -3.29 32.71
N ALA A 39 7.92 -3.55 31.65
CA ALA A 39 6.73 -2.77 31.31
C ALA A 39 5.62 -3.76 30.88
N LEU A 40 4.37 -3.52 31.29
CA LEU A 40 3.19 -4.32 30.94
C LEU A 40 2.20 -3.41 30.19
N PHE A 41 1.43 -4.00 29.28
CA PHE A 41 0.34 -3.37 28.51
C PHE A 41 0.71 -2.20 27.58
N ALA A 42 0.98 -2.54 26.32
CA ALA A 42 0.67 -1.71 25.16
C ALA A 42 0.52 -2.62 23.92
N GLN A 43 -0.68 -2.66 23.34
CA GLN A 43 -0.96 -3.24 22.01
C GLN A 43 -1.40 -2.10 21.08
N PRO A 44 -1.19 -2.21 19.76
CA PRO A 44 -1.50 -1.12 18.83
C PRO A 44 -3.02 -0.88 18.73
N LEU A 45 -3.43 0.40 18.74
CA LEU A 45 -4.78 0.78 18.33
C LEU A 45 -4.88 0.71 16.81
N GLN A 46 -5.99 0.16 16.30
CA GLN A 46 -6.44 0.34 14.92
C GLN A 46 -7.16 1.69 14.87
N ALA A 47 -6.47 2.72 14.41
CA ALA A 47 -6.75 4.11 14.78
C ALA A 47 -6.86 5.02 13.55
N LEU A 48 -8.09 5.30 13.14
CA LEU A 48 -8.47 5.88 11.84
C LEU A 48 -7.59 7.07 11.42
N GLN A 49 -7.23 7.11 10.13
CA GLN A 49 -6.24 8.04 9.58
C GLN A 49 -6.58 9.54 9.80
N VAL A 50 -5.62 10.24 10.41
CA VAL A 50 -5.68 11.65 10.81
C VAL A 50 -6.09 12.59 9.68
N ASP A 51 -7.12 13.40 9.93
CA ASP A 51 -7.44 14.52 9.05
C ASP A 51 -6.62 15.75 9.42
N GLN A 52 -5.54 15.97 8.68
CA GLN A 52 -4.64 17.10 8.89
C GLN A 52 -5.29 18.47 8.63
N GLN A 53 -6.38 18.55 7.84
CA GLN A 53 -7.10 19.81 7.61
C GLN A 53 -8.02 20.14 8.78
N GLN A 54 -8.79 19.15 9.25
CA GLN A 54 -9.69 19.29 10.39
C GLN A 54 -8.90 19.48 11.70
N LEU A 55 -7.78 18.75 11.87
CA LEU A 55 -6.81 18.96 12.94
C LEU A 55 -6.21 20.38 12.90
N ARG A 56 -5.80 20.88 11.73
CA ARG A 56 -5.34 22.27 11.58
C ARG A 56 -6.42 23.27 12.00
N TYR A 57 -7.67 23.07 11.55
CA TYR A 57 -8.79 23.92 11.94
C TYR A 57 -8.95 23.99 13.46
N TRP A 58 -8.93 22.85 14.15
CA TRP A 58 -9.07 22.82 15.61
C TRP A 58 -7.85 23.38 16.36
N LEU A 59 -6.64 23.20 15.85
CA LEU A 59 -5.43 23.88 16.37
C LEU A 59 -5.53 25.40 16.21
N GLU A 60 -5.91 25.90 15.02
CA GLU A 60 -6.10 27.33 14.75
C GLU A 60 -7.23 27.95 15.60
N LYS A 61 -8.37 27.24 15.73
CA LYS A 61 -9.50 27.66 16.55
C LYS A 61 -9.13 27.74 18.04
N ARG A 62 -8.39 26.75 18.57
CA ARG A 62 -7.87 26.78 19.95
C ARG A 62 -6.79 27.85 20.16
N ALA A 63 -5.96 28.12 19.15
CA ALA A 63 -4.97 29.20 19.19
C ALA A 63 -5.60 30.61 19.03
N GLY A 64 -6.86 30.71 18.60
CA GLY A 64 -7.55 31.96 18.31
C GLY A 64 -6.97 32.72 17.10
N ARG A 65 -6.22 32.04 16.24
CA ARG A 65 -5.55 32.60 15.05
C ARG A 65 -5.27 31.54 14.01
N THR A 66 -5.15 31.96 12.76
CA THR A 66 -4.52 31.15 11.70
C THR A 66 -3.05 30.89 12.03
N LEU A 67 -2.57 29.69 11.73
CA LEU A 67 -1.17 29.29 11.81
C LEU A 67 -0.54 29.46 10.42
N SER A 68 0.72 29.87 10.36
CA SER A 68 1.50 29.71 9.12
C SER A 68 1.71 28.23 8.84
N ASP A 69 1.91 27.83 7.58
CA ASP A 69 1.98 26.39 7.23
C ASP A 69 3.11 25.66 7.97
N TYR A 70 4.23 26.33 8.25
CA TYR A 70 5.29 25.79 9.09
C TYR A 70 4.85 25.60 10.56
N GLU A 71 4.14 26.57 11.16
CA GLU A 71 3.59 26.40 12.51
C GLU A 71 2.50 25.32 12.57
N ALA A 72 1.69 25.19 11.52
CA ALA A 72 0.66 24.16 11.40
C ALA A 72 1.30 22.77 11.27
N SER A 73 2.28 22.59 10.37
CA SER A 73 3.01 21.33 10.24
C SER A 73 3.80 20.97 11.49
N GLN A 74 4.35 21.95 12.23
CA GLN A 74 4.99 21.67 13.52
C GLN A 74 3.96 21.29 14.59
N GLN A 75 2.85 22.01 14.77
CA GLN A 75 1.84 21.65 15.77
C GLN A 75 1.07 20.36 15.43
N ILE A 76 0.88 20.04 14.15
CA ILE A 76 0.37 18.72 13.71
C ILE A 76 1.42 17.65 14.03
N SER A 77 2.70 17.90 13.74
CA SER A 77 3.77 16.98 14.11
C SER A 77 3.82 16.76 15.62
N ASP A 78 3.79 17.81 16.44
CA ASP A 78 3.82 17.73 17.90
C ASP A 78 2.60 16.98 18.46
N TYR A 79 1.40 17.27 17.93
CA TYR A 79 0.15 16.55 18.25
C TYR A 79 0.21 15.06 17.89
N LEU A 80 1.10 14.65 16.99
CA LEU A 80 1.34 13.26 16.58
C LEU A 80 2.67 12.67 17.10
N SER A 81 3.58 13.47 17.67
CA SER A 81 4.90 13.05 18.17
C SER A 81 5.05 13.11 19.69
N GLU A 82 4.05 13.61 20.43
CA GLU A 82 3.84 13.16 21.82
C GLU A 82 3.52 11.64 21.91
N VAL A 83 3.47 10.95 20.76
CA VAL A 83 3.39 9.49 20.57
C VAL A 83 4.78 8.86 20.31
N ASP A 84 5.90 9.60 20.46
CA ASP A 84 7.27 9.11 20.22
C ASP A 84 7.67 7.96 21.17
N GLY A 85 7.36 6.73 20.77
CA GLY A 85 7.65 5.53 21.55
C GLY A 85 7.63 4.21 20.79
N PHE A 86 7.48 4.22 19.46
CA PHE A 86 7.47 3.00 18.62
C PHE A 86 8.87 2.36 18.51
N THR A 87 9.32 1.79 19.62
CA THR A 87 10.31 0.70 19.60
C THR A 87 9.56 -0.55 19.13
N VAL A 88 9.74 -0.97 17.89
CA VAL A 88 9.02 -2.13 17.33
C VAL A 88 9.43 -3.41 18.05
N ARG A 89 8.63 -3.78 19.05
CA ARG A 89 8.20 -5.15 19.30
C ARG A 89 6.69 -5.13 19.16
N VAL A 90 6.17 -5.86 18.19
CA VAL A 90 4.73 -6.10 18.05
C VAL A 90 4.38 -7.26 18.98
N PRO A 91 3.56 -7.08 20.02
CA PRO A 91 2.82 -8.19 20.59
C PRO A 91 1.52 -8.34 19.79
N PHE A 92 1.33 -9.50 19.17
CA PHE A 92 0.14 -9.86 18.38
C PHE A 92 -0.06 -9.04 17.08
N ASN A 93 0.30 -9.66 15.97
CA ASN A 93 -0.75 -10.08 15.05
C ASN A 93 -0.36 -11.44 14.45
N GLY A 94 -0.98 -12.51 14.94
CA GLY A 94 -0.54 -13.86 14.62
C GLY A 94 -0.67 -14.14 13.12
N LYS A 95 0.46 -14.38 12.42
CA LYS A 95 0.38 -14.65 10.98
C LYS A 95 -0.45 -15.92 10.75
N PRO A 96 -1.43 -15.92 9.83
CA PRO A 96 -2.33 -17.05 9.64
C PRO A 96 -1.63 -18.39 9.35
N PRO A 97 -2.27 -19.53 9.66
CA PRO A 97 -1.70 -20.86 9.48
C PRO A 97 -1.16 -21.13 8.06
N ALA A 98 0.17 -21.15 7.92
CA ALA A 98 0.85 -21.65 6.73
C ALA A 98 0.82 -23.19 6.69
N GLU A 99 -0.36 -23.74 6.42
CA GLU A 99 -0.44 -25.05 5.78
C GLU A 99 -0.27 -24.90 4.26
N SER A 100 -0.07 -26.01 3.55
CA SER A 100 -0.27 -26.05 2.10
C SER A 100 -1.76 -25.95 1.80
N LEU A 101 -2.33 -24.75 1.97
CA LEU A 101 -3.62 -24.43 1.41
C LEU A 101 -3.51 -24.52 -0.13
N HIS A 102 -3.89 -25.68 -0.67
CA HIS A 102 -5.10 -25.59 -1.48
C HIS A 102 -6.09 -24.74 -0.67
N LEU A 103 -6.66 -23.69 -1.24
CA LEU A 103 -7.97 -23.29 -0.76
C LEU A 103 -8.80 -24.59 -0.72
N ARG A 104 -9.14 -25.10 0.47
CA ARG A 104 -10.36 -25.91 0.64
C ARG A 104 -11.40 -24.97 0.07
N GLY A 105 -11.79 -25.09 -1.20
CA GLY A 105 -12.05 -23.90 -2.06
C GLY A 105 -13.03 -22.91 -1.45
N TYR A 106 -12.53 -21.85 -0.78
CA TYR A 106 -13.01 -21.40 0.55
C TYR A 106 -14.30 -22.14 0.99
N GLN A 107 -14.12 -23.35 1.54
CA GLN A 107 -15.15 -24.07 2.28
C GLN A 107 -15.38 -23.22 3.52
N GLY A 108 -16.27 -22.24 3.36
CA GLY A 108 -16.87 -21.55 4.48
C GLY A 108 -17.35 -22.60 5.46
N ALA A 109 -17.22 -22.26 6.74
CA ALA A 109 -17.87 -22.92 7.85
C ALA A 109 -19.25 -23.44 7.39
N SER A 110 -19.47 -24.75 7.47
CA SER A 110 -20.54 -25.46 6.77
C SER A 110 -21.96 -25.14 7.23
N GLY A 111 -22.11 -24.19 8.14
CA GLY A 111 -23.33 -23.42 8.35
C GLY A 111 -23.77 -22.61 7.11
N SER A 112 -24.74 -21.72 7.32
CA SER A 112 -25.24 -20.83 6.26
C SER A 112 -24.33 -19.61 6.07
N PRO A 113 -24.38 -18.91 4.92
CA PRO A 113 -23.79 -17.57 4.77
C PRO A 113 -24.35 -16.58 5.81
N VAL A 114 -23.51 -15.68 6.31
CA VAL A 114 -23.91 -14.61 7.24
C VAL A 114 -24.56 -13.49 6.42
N SER A 115 -25.89 -13.42 6.43
CA SER A 115 -26.68 -12.51 5.59
C SER A 115 -26.80 -11.07 6.11
N GLY A 116 -26.20 -10.78 7.25
CA GLY A 116 -26.20 -9.47 7.87
C GLY A 116 -25.64 -9.47 9.28
N ALA A 117 -25.62 -8.28 9.88
CA ALA A 117 -25.19 -8.01 11.25
C ALA A 117 -26.33 -7.34 12.02
N LYS A 118 -26.43 -7.62 13.34
CA LYS A 118 -27.30 -6.87 14.25
C LYS A 118 -26.46 -6.10 15.27
N ILE A 119 -26.44 -4.78 15.15
CA ILE A 119 -25.55 -3.88 15.88
C ILE A 119 -26.26 -3.31 17.10
N LEU A 120 -25.65 -3.44 18.29
CA LEU A 120 -26.04 -2.72 19.49
C LEU A 120 -25.39 -1.33 19.47
N ALA A 121 -26.13 -0.32 19.01
CA ALA A 121 -25.63 1.06 18.91
C ALA A 121 -26.00 1.88 20.16
N ILE A 122 -25.03 2.58 20.76
CA ILE A 122 -25.22 3.35 22.01
C ILE A 122 -24.60 4.74 21.89
N LEU A 123 -25.38 5.77 22.25
CA LEU A 123 -24.94 7.16 22.26
C LEU A 123 -24.56 7.58 23.69
N VAL A 124 -23.32 8.02 23.90
CA VAL A 124 -22.76 8.34 25.23
C VAL A 124 -22.24 9.77 25.34
N ASP A 125 -22.69 10.51 26.34
CA ASP A 125 -22.23 11.86 26.65
C ASP A 125 -21.57 11.97 28.02
N PHE A 126 -20.90 13.09 28.29
CA PHE A 126 -20.08 13.27 29.48
C PHE A 126 -20.62 14.40 30.36
N PRO A 127 -20.45 14.36 31.70
CA PRO A 127 -20.92 15.41 32.61
C PRO A 127 -20.35 16.81 32.32
N ASP A 128 -19.22 16.89 31.62
CA ASP A 128 -18.58 18.13 31.15
C ASP A 128 -18.71 18.37 29.64
N LEU A 129 -19.32 17.45 28.89
CA LEU A 129 -19.70 17.62 27.48
C LEU A 129 -21.01 16.85 27.19
N PRO A 130 -22.17 17.38 27.62
CA PRO A 130 -23.48 16.82 27.26
C PRO A 130 -23.71 16.92 25.75
N HIS A 131 -24.47 15.99 25.16
CA HIS A 131 -24.75 15.98 23.72
C HIS A 131 -25.53 17.22 23.24
N ASP A 132 -26.31 17.86 24.13
CA ASP A 132 -27.09 19.07 23.87
C ASP A 132 -26.38 20.39 24.26
N ASP A 133 -25.22 20.30 24.93
CA ASP A 133 -24.24 21.39 25.10
C ASP A 133 -22.82 20.93 24.67
N ASN A 134 -22.76 20.32 23.48
CA ASN A 134 -21.53 19.86 22.84
C ASN A 134 -20.59 21.01 22.41
N ARG A 135 -21.07 22.27 22.50
CA ARG A 135 -20.34 23.51 22.21
C ARG A 135 -19.80 23.64 20.76
N LEU A 136 -20.31 22.84 19.83
CA LEU A 136 -19.99 22.92 18.40
C LEU A 136 -20.81 24.00 17.68
N VAL A 137 -20.29 24.49 16.55
CA VAL A 137 -20.99 25.38 15.60
C VAL A 137 -20.81 24.92 14.16
N GLN A 138 -21.61 25.44 13.22
CA GLN A 138 -21.64 24.97 11.83
C GLN A 138 -20.29 25.02 11.06
N SER A 139 -19.32 25.83 11.49
CA SER A 139 -17.98 25.85 10.89
C SER A 139 -17.06 24.72 11.37
N ASP A 140 -17.49 23.91 12.32
CA ASP A 140 -16.62 22.99 13.07
C ASP A 140 -16.48 21.60 12.42
N SER A 141 -17.44 21.21 11.59
CA SER A 141 -17.45 19.97 10.81
C SER A 141 -18.46 20.09 9.67
N ASP A 142 -18.15 19.51 8.50
CA ASP A 142 -19.08 19.36 7.38
C ASP A 142 -20.34 18.55 7.77
N MET A 143 -20.24 17.73 8.82
CA MET A 143 -21.30 16.91 9.39
C MET A 143 -21.88 17.53 10.69
N PHE A 144 -21.80 18.86 10.85
CA PHE A 144 -22.43 19.55 11.97
C PHE A 144 -23.97 19.53 11.88
N TYR A 145 -24.64 19.08 12.94
CA TYR A 145 -26.10 19.18 13.08
C TYR A 145 -26.49 20.08 14.26
N PRO A 146 -27.57 20.89 14.15
CA PRO A 146 -28.09 21.69 15.27
C PRO A 146 -28.60 20.87 16.47
N SER A 147 -28.76 19.55 16.30
CA SER A 147 -29.09 18.59 17.35
C SER A 147 -28.80 17.18 16.85
N TYR A 148 -28.34 16.28 17.73
CA TYR A 148 -28.00 14.89 17.42
C TYR A 148 -28.97 13.92 18.13
N PRO A 149 -30.24 13.79 17.68
CA PRO A 149 -31.18 12.85 18.26
C PRO A 149 -30.83 11.40 17.91
N VAL A 150 -31.34 10.44 18.69
CA VAL A 150 -31.24 8.99 18.39
C VAL A 150 -31.57 8.68 16.92
N SER A 151 -32.64 9.29 16.41
CA SER A 151 -33.11 9.08 15.03
C SER A 151 -32.24 9.67 13.93
N HIS A 152 -31.18 10.44 14.25
CA HIS A 152 -30.12 10.76 13.29
C HIS A 152 -29.25 9.53 13.03
N TYR A 153 -28.77 8.88 14.10
CA TYR A 153 -27.91 7.70 14.01
C TYR A 153 -28.68 6.47 13.51
N GLU A 154 -29.96 6.30 13.88
CA GLU A 154 -30.84 5.27 13.27
C GLU A 154 -30.86 5.41 11.74
N GLN A 155 -30.90 6.65 11.22
CA GLN A 155 -30.92 6.92 9.79
C GLN A 155 -29.54 6.73 9.15
N LEU A 156 -28.48 7.21 9.82
CA LEU A 156 -27.09 7.08 9.38
C LEU A 156 -26.70 5.61 9.18
N ILE A 157 -27.06 4.74 10.13
CA ILE A 157 -26.65 3.33 10.13
C ILE A 157 -27.64 2.46 9.34
N PHE A 158 -28.94 2.51 9.67
CA PHE A 158 -29.90 1.45 9.28
C PHE A 158 -30.93 1.84 8.21
N SER A 159 -30.98 3.10 7.74
CA SER A 159 -32.07 3.53 6.83
C SER A 159 -31.94 2.95 5.42
N GLU A 160 -32.92 2.13 5.00
CA GLU A 160 -33.12 1.75 3.59
C GLU A 160 -33.28 2.95 2.63
N GLN A 161 -33.61 4.13 3.15
CA GLN A 161 -33.89 5.35 2.38
C GLN A 161 -32.75 6.38 2.45
N GLY A 162 -31.68 6.10 3.20
CA GLY A 162 -30.60 7.06 3.48
C GLY A 162 -30.93 8.04 4.62
N PHE A 163 -30.03 9.00 4.85
CA PHE A 163 -30.14 10.02 5.92
C PHE A 163 -29.94 11.43 5.38
N LYS A 164 -30.34 12.45 6.13
CA LYS A 164 -30.20 13.85 5.71
C LYS A 164 -28.87 14.45 6.14
N ALA A 165 -28.15 15.05 5.20
CA ALA A 165 -27.03 15.96 5.44
C ALA A 165 -27.45 17.27 6.15
N PRO A 166 -26.50 18.05 6.71
CA PRO A 166 -26.79 19.36 7.30
C PRO A 166 -27.38 20.40 6.36
N ASP A 167 -27.06 20.33 5.06
CA ASP A 167 -27.62 21.19 4.01
C ASP A 167 -29.02 20.75 3.53
N GLY A 168 -29.47 19.56 3.96
CA GLY A 168 -30.73 18.94 3.58
C GLY A 168 -30.65 17.96 2.39
N GLN A 169 -29.46 17.72 1.81
CA GLN A 169 -29.26 16.65 0.83
C GLN A 169 -29.58 15.27 1.45
N LEU A 170 -30.11 14.34 0.66
CA LEU A 170 -30.25 12.95 1.05
C LEU A 170 -28.96 12.19 0.70
N LEU A 171 -28.28 11.67 1.72
CA LEU A 171 -27.07 10.86 1.62
C LEU A 171 -27.40 9.38 1.79
N LYS A 172 -26.51 8.49 1.30
CA LYS A 172 -26.61 7.06 1.55
C LYS A 172 -26.43 6.76 3.05
N SER A 173 -27.04 5.69 3.56
CA SER A 173 -26.75 5.14 4.91
C SER A 173 -25.66 4.07 4.85
N ALA A 174 -25.09 3.69 6.01
CA ALA A 174 -24.16 2.56 6.11
C ALA A 174 -24.81 1.26 5.60
N TYR A 175 -26.08 1.02 5.92
CA TYR A 175 -26.89 -0.06 5.32
C TYR A 175 -26.87 -0.02 3.79
N GLN A 176 -27.14 1.14 3.18
CA GLN A 176 -27.13 1.28 1.72
C GLN A 176 -25.72 1.15 1.13
N TYR A 177 -24.67 1.55 1.84
CA TYR A 177 -23.28 1.29 1.44
C TYR A 177 -23.00 -0.23 1.43
N TYR A 178 -23.32 -0.95 2.50
CA TYR A 178 -23.07 -2.40 2.56
C TYR A 178 -23.93 -3.20 1.56
N GLN A 179 -25.16 -2.77 1.30
CA GLN A 179 -25.97 -3.32 0.19
C GLN A 179 -25.31 -3.08 -1.19
N LEU A 180 -24.65 -1.94 -1.39
CA LEU A 180 -23.88 -1.63 -2.61
C LEU A 180 -22.49 -2.27 -2.67
N ALA A 181 -21.94 -2.75 -1.55
CA ALA A 181 -20.66 -3.45 -1.46
C ALA A 181 -20.80 -4.99 -1.49
N SER A 182 -21.97 -5.52 -1.12
CA SER A 182 -22.29 -6.96 -1.07
C SER A 182 -23.27 -7.41 -2.15
N GLY A 183 -23.62 -6.56 -3.12
CA GLY A 183 -24.64 -6.86 -4.13
C GLY A 183 -26.00 -7.24 -3.53
N GLY A 184 -26.34 -6.64 -2.39
CA GLY A 184 -27.54 -6.92 -1.60
C GLY A 184 -27.47 -8.14 -0.68
N SER A 185 -26.36 -8.90 -0.63
CA SER A 185 -26.29 -10.13 0.17
C SER A 185 -26.04 -9.95 1.66
N PHE A 186 -25.63 -8.75 2.10
CA PHE A 186 -25.32 -8.43 3.49
C PHE A 186 -26.07 -7.19 3.98
N SER A 187 -26.72 -7.28 5.14
CA SER A 187 -27.64 -6.27 5.67
C SER A 187 -27.21 -5.79 7.07
N LEU A 188 -27.25 -4.48 7.32
CA LEU A 188 -27.14 -3.95 8.69
C LEU A 188 -28.52 -3.84 9.35
N THR A 189 -28.64 -4.31 10.58
CA THR A 189 -29.85 -4.19 11.41
C THR A 189 -29.45 -3.82 12.85
N GLY A 190 -30.41 -3.40 13.67
CA GLY A 190 -30.15 -3.03 15.07
C GLY A 190 -31.09 -1.95 15.58
N GLU A 191 -30.81 -1.46 16.79
CA GLU A 191 -31.48 -0.32 17.40
C GLU A 191 -30.41 0.62 17.99
N VAL A 192 -30.74 1.90 18.13
CA VAL A 192 -29.87 2.92 18.73
C VAL A 192 -30.44 3.35 20.08
N TYR A 193 -29.64 3.27 21.14
CA TYR A 193 -30.06 3.65 22.49
C TYR A 193 -29.28 4.87 23.00
N GLY A 194 -29.97 5.79 23.68
CA GLY A 194 -29.32 6.93 24.34
C GLY A 194 -30.15 8.22 24.34
N TRP A 195 -29.52 9.38 24.61
CA TRP A 195 -28.15 9.51 25.11
C TRP A 195 -28.03 9.02 26.57
N ILE A 196 -26.88 8.43 26.90
CA ILE A 196 -26.51 7.93 28.23
C ILE A 196 -25.35 8.77 28.74
N THR A 197 -25.45 9.32 29.95
CA THR A 197 -24.35 10.11 30.52
C THR A 197 -23.42 9.22 31.33
N ALA A 198 -22.13 9.28 30.99
CA ALA A 198 -21.06 8.57 31.67
C ALA A 198 -20.84 9.06 33.10
N ALA A 199 -20.36 8.19 33.98
CA ALA A 199 -20.13 8.48 35.39
C ALA A 199 -18.96 9.44 35.64
N GLN A 200 -18.03 9.59 34.68
CA GLN A 200 -16.88 10.51 34.74
C GLN A 200 -16.86 11.48 33.56
N ASN A 201 -16.07 12.54 33.68
CA ASN A 201 -15.74 13.48 32.62
C ASN A 201 -14.99 12.81 31.46
N ALA A 202 -15.07 13.38 30.25
CA ALA A 202 -14.47 12.80 29.04
C ALA A 202 -12.97 12.45 29.19
N GLN A 203 -12.20 13.34 29.82
CA GLN A 203 -10.77 13.16 30.14
C GLN A 203 -10.46 11.85 30.87
N TYR A 204 -11.37 11.33 31.71
CA TYR A 204 -11.13 10.05 32.40
C TYR A 204 -10.99 8.87 31.41
N TYR A 205 -11.69 8.94 30.27
CA TYR A 205 -11.76 7.87 29.28
C TYR A 205 -10.77 8.07 28.12
N GLY A 206 -10.70 9.28 27.54
CA GLY A 206 -9.91 9.56 26.33
C GLY A 206 -8.44 9.97 26.53
N GLN A 207 -8.06 10.53 27.69
CA GLN A 207 -6.78 11.24 27.84
C GLN A 207 -5.53 10.44 27.46
N ARG A 208 -4.52 11.15 26.96
CA ARG A 208 -3.16 10.63 26.80
C ARG A 208 -2.44 10.45 28.14
N VAL A 209 -1.76 9.31 28.32
CA VAL A 209 -0.87 9.02 29.45
C VAL A 209 0.42 8.40 28.93
N GLY A 210 1.47 9.23 28.81
CA GLY A 210 2.69 8.82 28.11
C GLY A 210 2.40 8.66 26.62
N VAL A 211 2.75 7.50 26.06
CA VAL A 211 2.49 7.16 24.65
C VAL A 211 1.12 6.51 24.41
N SER A 212 0.39 6.18 25.48
CA SER A 212 -0.96 5.59 25.41
C SER A 212 -2.03 6.68 25.35
N ARG A 213 -3.12 6.39 24.67
CA ARG A 213 -4.37 7.19 24.60
C ARG A 213 -5.57 6.31 25.02
N ASP A 214 -6.77 6.87 25.05
CA ASP A 214 -8.03 6.10 25.20
C ASP A 214 -8.09 5.20 26.45
N ILE A 215 -7.39 5.63 27.52
CA ILE A 215 -6.94 4.79 28.63
C ILE A 215 -8.03 4.01 29.39
N ASN A 216 -9.30 4.43 29.31
CA ASN A 216 -10.42 3.73 29.95
C ASN A 216 -11.63 3.54 29.01
N VAL A 217 -11.48 3.61 27.68
CA VAL A 217 -12.63 3.49 26.76
C VAL A 217 -13.33 2.11 26.88
N ALA A 218 -12.59 1.03 27.16
CA ALA A 218 -13.19 -0.27 27.51
C ALA A 218 -14.14 -0.18 28.73
N SER A 219 -13.80 0.64 29.74
CA SER A 219 -14.71 0.90 30.88
C SER A 219 -15.91 1.74 30.47
N LEU A 220 -15.75 2.71 29.56
CA LEU A 220 -16.86 3.50 29.01
C LEU A 220 -17.89 2.61 28.31
N VAL A 221 -17.42 1.70 27.45
CA VAL A 221 -18.27 0.74 26.71
C VAL A 221 -19.05 -0.14 27.69
N LYS A 222 -18.36 -0.76 28.66
CA LYS A 222 -19.01 -1.60 29.68
C LYS A 222 -20.08 -0.83 30.46
N GLU A 223 -19.75 0.38 30.91
CA GLU A 223 -20.65 1.25 31.67
C GLU A 223 -21.87 1.65 30.82
N ALA A 224 -21.65 2.05 29.57
CA ALA A 224 -22.71 2.45 28.64
C ALA A 224 -23.65 1.28 28.31
N VAL A 225 -23.12 0.06 28.12
CA VAL A 225 -23.93 -1.15 27.91
C VAL A 225 -24.75 -1.51 29.17
N GLU A 226 -24.15 -1.51 30.36
CA GLU A 226 -24.89 -1.77 31.61
C GLU A 226 -25.98 -0.72 31.88
N GLN A 227 -25.71 0.56 31.61
CA GLN A 227 -26.71 1.62 31.69
C GLN A 227 -27.80 1.45 30.61
N ALA A 228 -27.47 1.05 29.38
CA ALA A 228 -28.43 0.85 28.30
C ALA A 228 -29.37 -0.32 28.60
N VAL A 229 -28.83 -1.49 28.92
CA VAL A 229 -29.58 -2.70 29.29
C VAL A 229 -30.55 -2.39 30.44
N SER A 230 -30.07 -1.76 31.51
CA SER A 230 -30.91 -1.42 32.67
C SER A 230 -31.93 -0.31 32.44
N ARG A 231 -31.78 0.53 31.39
CA ARG A 231 -32.66 1.68 31.12
C ARG A 231 -33.73 1.37 30.07
N TYR A 232 -33.43 0.51 29.10
CA TYR A 232 -34.28 0.19 27.96
C TYR A 232 -34.80 -1.25 27.96
N ASP A 233 -34.45 -2.07 28.97
CA ASP A 233 -34.87 -3.49 29.11
C ASP A 233 -34.34 -4.37 27.95
N ILE A 234 -33.09 -4.10 27.52
CA ILE A 234 -32.47 -4.72 26.34
C ILE A 234 -32.06 -6.16 26.66
N ASN A 235 -32.60 -7.12 25.91
CA ASN A 235 -32.09 -8.50 25.93
C ASN A 235 -30.84 -8.62 25.05
N LEU A 236 -29.66 -8.79 25.68
CA LEU A 236 -28.41 -8.98 24.94
C LEU A 236 -28.36 -10.27 24.12
N SER A 237 -29.16 -11.30 24.46
CA SER A 237 -29.24 -12.54 23.66
C SER A 237 -29.96 -12.38 22.32
N GLU A 238 -30.32 -11.15 21.92
CA GLU A 238 -30.76 -10.85 20.56
C GLU A 238 -29.68 -10.16 19.72
N TYR A 239 -28.47 -9.97 20.26
CA TYR A 239 -27.31 -9.36 19.61
C TYR A 239 -26.08 -10.29 19.71
N ASP A 240 -26.32 -11.58 19.94
CA ASP A 240 -25.39 -12.69 20.13
C ASP A 240 -25.94 -13.79 19.20
N LEU A 241 -25.45 -13.81 17.96
CA LEU A 241 -26.06 -14.51 16.82
C LEU A 241 -25.04 -15.26 15.95
N SER A 242 -23.76 -14.92 16.03
CA SER A 242 -22.74 -15.39 15.10
C SER A 242 -21.34 -15.49 15.73
N ASP A 243 -20.90 -16.71 15.98
CA ASP A 243 -19.48 -17.03 16.19
C ASP A 243 -18.67 -16.78 14.90
N LEU A 244 -18.34 -15.53 14.63
CA LEU A 244 -17.57 -15.14 13.45
C LEU A 244 -16.10 -15.63 13.47
N ASN A 245 -15.68 -16.44 14.45
CA ASN A 245 -14.31 -16.93 14.59
C ASN A 245 -14.19 -18.46 14.76
N ASP A 246 -15.30 -19.21 14.88
CA ASP A 246 -15.33 -20.67 15.07
C ASP A 246 -14.61 -21.08 16.37
N LEU A 247 -14.99 -20.46 17.50
CA LEU A 247 -14.37 -20.57 18.82
C LEU A 247 -14.52 -21.96 19.45
N ASP A 248 -15.59 -22.70 19.15
CA ASP A 248 -15.76 -24.09 19.60
C ASP A 248 -15.24 -25.14 18.58
N GLY A 249 -15.05 -24.73 17.32
CA GLY A 249 -14.42 -25.50 16.26
C GLY A 249 -15.33 -26.53 15.56
N ASP A 250 -16.66 -26.41 15.68
CA ASP A 250 -17.63 -27.25 14.97
C ASP A 250 -17.77 -26.87 13.47
N GLY A 251 -17.47 -25.61 13.12
CA GLY A 251 -17.59 -25.09 11.76
C GLY A 251 -18.95 -24.46 11.43
N ILE A 252 -19.67 -23.86 12.39
CA ILE A 252 -20.91 -23.10 12.18
C ILE A 252 -20.77 -21.66 12.72
N ILE A 253 -20.34 -20.73 11.86
CA ILE A 253 -20.14 -19.30 12.21
C ILE A 253 -21.43 -18.46 12.37
N ASN A 254 -22.56 -19.13 12.62
CA ASN A 254 -23.90 -18.57 12.45
C ASN A 254 -24.83 -19.05 13.58
N GLU A 255 -24.24 -19.21 14.78
CA GLU A 255 -24.92 -19.45 16.04
C GLU A 255 -24.27 -18.65 17.19
N PRO A 256 -24.95 -18.49 18.35
CA PRO A 256 -24.48 -17.65 19.47
C PRO A 256 -23.28 -18.25 20.22
N ASP A 257 -22.23 -17.45 20.48
CA ASP A 257 -21.07 -17.84 21.29
C ASP A 257 -21.21 -17.43 22.79
N GLY A 258 -22.24 -16.64 23.12
CA GLY A 258 -22.45 -16.06 24.44
C GLY A 258 -21.87 -14.65 24.59
N VAL A 259 -21.50 -13.99 23.50
CA VAL A 259 -20.93 -12.65 23.42
C VAL A 259 -21.73 -11.80 22.42
N VAL A 260 -21.90 -10.51 22.69
CA VAL A 260 -22.52 -9.60 21.72
C VAL A 260 -21.64 -9.47 20.47
N ASP A 261 -22.21 -9.77 19.29
CA ASP A 261 -21.55 -9.78 17.98
C ASP A 261 -20.85 -8.44 17.68
N HIS A 262 -21.60 -7.35 17.87
CA HIS A 262 -21.28 -6.02 17.36
C HIS A 262 -21.78 -4.90 18.29
N ILE A 263 -20.86 -4.09 18.80
CA ILE A 263 -21.16 -2.91 19.63
C ILE A 263 -20.61 -1.66 18.94
N MET A 264 -21.44 -0.61 18.84
CA MET A 264 -21.06 0.65 18.22
C MET A 264 -21.40 1.83 19.13
N LEU A 265 -20.38 2.42 19.75
CA LEU A 265 -20.52 3.63 20.56
C LEU A 265 -20.39 4.89 19.69
N PHE A 266 -21.19 5.91 19.99
CA PHE A 266 -20.98 7.29 19.52
C PHE A 266 -20.81 8.21 20.73
N HIS A 267 -19.67 8.91 20.83
CA HIS A 267 -19.37 9.82 21.94
C HIS A 267 -19.66 11.28 21.59
N SER A 268 -20.01 12.12 22.58
CA SER A 268 -20.48 13.51 22.38
C SER A 268 -19.45 14.54 21.89
N SER A 269 -18.27 14.12 21.39
CA SER A 269 -17.19 14.99 20.90
C SER A 269 -16.85 14.67 19.45
N ILE A 270 -16.21 15.63 18.77
CA ILE A 270 -15.32 15.34 17.63
C ILE A 270 -14.21 14.37 18.09
N GLY A 271 -13.82 13.41 17.27
CA GLY A 271 -12.78 12.43 17.56
C GLY A 271 -11.36 13.03 17.55
N GLU A 272 -10.44 12.42 18.29
CA GLU A 272 -9.05 12.88 18.41
C GLU A 272 -8.32 12.92 17.04
N GLU A 273 -8.62 11.98 16.13
CA GLU A 273 -8.10 11.93 14.76
C GLU A 273 -8.46 13.15 13.90
N ALA A 274 -9.56 13.82 14.23
CA ALA A 274 -10.02 15.07 13.65
C ALA A 274 -9.63 16.29 14.51
N GLY A 275 -8.78 16.10 15.52
CA GLY A 275 -8.30 17.14 16.42
C GLY A 275 -9.09 17.31 17.72
N GLY A 276 -10.04 16.42 18.03
CA GLY A 276 -10.68 16.30 19.34
C GLY A 276 -11.61 17.44 19.77
N GLY A 277 -11.97 18.33 18.85
CA GLY A 277 -12.99 19.35 19.10
C GLY A 277 -12.67 20.28 20.28
N VAL A 278 -13.60 20.34 21.23
CA VAL A 278 -13.49 21.17 22.44
C VAL A 278 -12.60 20.52 23.52
N LEU A 279 -12.37 19.20 23.44
CA LEU A 279 -11.55 18.44 24.38
C LEU A 279 -10.07 18.37 23.95
N GLY A 280 -9.78 18.37 22.64
CA GLY A 280 -8.43 18.17 22.13
C GLY A 280 -7.93 16.75 22.43
N THR A 281 -6.79 16.61 23.10
CA THR A 281 -6.18 15.31 23.47
C THR A 281 -6.87 14.62 24.65
N ASP A 282 -7.97 15.19 25.16
CA ASP A 282 -8.90 14.54 26.11
C ASP A 282 -10.12 13.90 25.38
N ALA A 283 -10.21 14.04 24.05
CA ALA A 283 -11.18 13.31 23.23
C ALA A 283 -10.77 11.86 23.06
N ILE A 284 -11.73 11.02 22.68
CA ILE A 284 -11.49 9.64 22.24
C ILE A 284 -11.09 9.65 20.76
N TRP A 285 -10.16 8.79 20.35
CA TRP A 285 -9.83 8.56 18.93
C TRP A 285 -10.80 7.52 18.33
N SER A 286 -11.22 7.69 17.07
CA SER A 286 -12.10 6.71 16.39
C SER A 286 -11.37 5.38 16.16
N HIS A 287 -11.86 4.29 16.76
CA HIS A 287 -11.21 2.97 16.69
C HIS A 287 -12.14 1.79 16.92
N ARG A 288 -11.62 0.60 16.55
CA ARG A 288 -12.15 -0.72 16.93
C ARG A 288 -11.20 -1.39 17.94
N PHE A 289 -11.74 -1.89 19.07
CA PHE A 289 -10.94 -2.54 20.13
C PHE A 289 -11.77 -3.55 20.96
N VAL A 290 -11.19 -4.04 22.06
CA VAL A 290 -11.81 -5.05 22.94
C VAL A 290 -12.05 -4.55 24.38
N VAL A 291 -13.13 -5.03 25.00
CA VAL A 291 -13.48 -4.83 26.40
C VAL A 291 -12.90 -5.97 27.24
N SER A 292 -11.58 -5.98 27.45
CA SER A 292 -10.92 -6.85 28.43
C SER A 292 -9.65 -6.20 28.99
N GLU A 293 -9.31 -6.54 30.25
CA GLU A 293 -8.00 -6.23 30.86
C GLU A 293 -6.88 -7.17 30.36
N ASP A 294 -7.21 -8.37 29.90
CA ASP A 294 -6.26 -9.36 29.38
C ASP A 294 -6.21 -9.44 27.84
N GLY A 295 -7.17 -8.81 27.15
CA GLY A 295 -7.34 -8.85 25.69
C GLY A 295 -8.27 -9.96 25.17
N TYR A 296 -8.43 -11.07 25.88
CA TYR A 296 -9.10 -12.29 25.39
C TYR A 296 -10.44 -12.58 26.05
N THR A 297 -10.54 -12.41 27.37
CA THR A 297 -11.70 -12.81 28.16
C THR A 297 -12.88 -11.85 27.93
N PRO A 298 -14.02 -12.30 27.37
CA PRO A 298 -15.21 -11.44 27.26
C PRO A 298 -15.69 -11.01 28.66
N VAL A 299 -16.17 -9.79 28.80
CA VAL A 299 -16.58 -9.18 30.07
C VAL A 299 -18.06 -9.37 30.35
N ALA A 300 -18.38 -9.68 31.62
CA ALA A 300 -19.76 -9.90 32.07
C ALA A 300 -20.54 -8.57 32.23
N ILE A 301 -21.81 -8.58 31.84
CA ILE A 301 -22.76 -7.48 32.01
C ILE A 301 -23.72 -7.77 33.17
N SER A 302 -23.95 -6.79 34.03
CA SER A 302 -24.87 -6.92 35.16
C SER A 302 -26.29 -7.30 34.73
N ASN A 303 -26.78 -8.44 35.22
CA ASN A 303 -28.09 -9.06 34.90
C ASN A 303 -28.20 -9.69 33.50
N SER A 304 -27.08 -9.98 32.84
CA SER A 304 -27.01 -10.74 31.60
C SER A 304 -26.15 -12.01 31.79
N ASP A 305 -26.57 -13.13 31.20
CA ASP A 305 -25.68 -14.29 31.01
C ASP A 305 -24.76 -14.11 29.79
N VAL A 306 -25.21 -13.33 28.78
CA VAL A 306 -24.44 -12.90 27.60
C VAL A 306 -23.43 -11.83 27.97
N ARG A 307 -22.25 -11.88 27.35
CA ARG A 307 -21.05 -11.08 27.64
C ARG A 307 -20.81 -10.04 26.54
N ILE A 308 -19.79 -9.19 26.70
CA ILE A 308 -19.31 -8.29 25.64
C ILE A 308 -17.80 -8.46 25.44
N HIS A 309 -17.31 -8.27 24.21
CA HIS A 309 -15.88 -8.29 23.92
C HIS A 309 -15.51 -7.22 22.89
N ASN A 310 -15.98 -7.32 21.65
CA ASN A 310 -15.66 -6.36 20.60
C ASN A 310 -16.44 -5.04 20.74
N TYR A 311 -15.83 -3.92 20.30
CA TYR A 311 -16.54 -2.66 20.11
C TYR A 311 -15.86 -1.76 19.07
N THR A 312 -16.68 -0.90 18.46
CA THR A 312 -16.26 0.31 17.72
C THR A 312 -16.66 1.56 18.49
N VAL A 313 -15.86 2.62 18.40
CA VAL A 313 -16.16 3.93 18.98
C VAL A 313 -16.01 5.04 17.93
N ASN A 314 -17.04 5.88 17.83
CA ASN A 314 -17.24 6.87 16.77
C ASN A 314 -17.54 8.26 17.39
N PRO A 315 -17.27 9.37 16.69
CA PRO A 315 -17.49 10.72 17.20
C PRO A 315 -18.92 11.21 16.95
N ILE A 316 -19.29 12.34 17.56
CA ILE A 316 -20.64 12.92 17.44
C ILE A 316 -21.00 13.25 15.99
N ASP A 317 -20.02 13.68 15.19
CA ASP A 317 -20.14 14.11 13.79
C ASP A 317 -19.72 13.02 12.78
N ALA A 318 -19.74 11.75 13.19
CA ALA A 318 -19.42 10.61 12.33
C ALA A 318 -20.13 10.67 10.97
N SER A 319 -19.35 10.67 9.89
CA SER A 319 -19.87 10.50 8.53
C SER A 319 -20.20 9.04 8.26
N MET A 320 -20.94 8.75 7.18
CA MET A 320 -21.14 7.37 6.73
C MET A 320 -19.78 6.69 6.47
N GLY A 321 -18.82 7.41 5.90
CA GLY A 321 -17.44 6.94 5.67
C GLY A 321 -16.74 6.42 6.92
N VAL A 322 -16.88 7.10 8.07
CA VAL A 322 -16.32 6.63 9.35
C VAL A 322 -17.02 5.33 9.77
N VAL A 323 -18.36 5.33 9.81
CA VAL A 323 -19.15 4.18 10.27
C VAL A 323 -18.87 2.91 9.46
N VAL A 324 -18.65 3.02 8.14
CA VAL A 324 -18.32 1.85 7.29
C VAL A 324 -16.85 1.45 7.30
N HIS A 325 -15.95 2.33 7.75
CA HIS A 325 -14.55 2.02 8.02
C HIS A 325 -14.43 1.22 9.32
N GLU A 326 -14.96 1.78 10.42
CA GLU A 326 -14.95 1.14 11.74
C GLU A 326 -15.66 -0.22 11.73
N PHE A 327 -16.84 -0.31 11.09
CA PHE A 327 -17.54 -1.58 10.95
C PHE A 327 -16.83 -2.56 10.00
N GLY A 328 -15.94 -2.08 9.11
CA GLY A 328 -15.04 -2.92 8.34
C GLY A 328 -14.09 -3.73 9.24
N HIS A 329 -13.60 -3.15 10.35
CA HIS A 329 -12.74 -3.86 11.30
C HIS A 329 -13.49 -4.95 12.09
N GLU A 330 -14.77 -4.75 12.40
CA GLU A 330 -15.61 -5.78 13.04
C GLU A 330 -15.88 -6.98 12.11
N LEU A 331 -15.92 -6.77 10.79
CA LEU A 331 -15.91 -7.86 9.80
C LEU A 331 -14.52 -8.52 9.65
N GLY A 332 -13.51 -8.05 10.39
CA GLY A 332 -12.14 -8.57 10.42
C GLY A 332 -11.24 -8.02 9.32
N LEU A 333 -11.51 -6.82 8.80
CA LEU A 333 -10.64 -6.12 7.84
C LEU A 333 -9.53 -5.34 8.54
N ILE A 334 -8.42 -5.15 7.82
CA ILE A 334 -7.27 -4.38 8.29
C ILE A 334 -7.34 -2.93 7.79
N ASP A 335 -6.66 -2.05 8.52
CA ASP A 335 -6.20 -0.77 8.04
C ASP A 335 -5.29 -0.95 6.82
N GLU A 336 -5.51 -0.15 5.77
CA GLU A 336 -4.71 -0.16 4.55
C GLU A 336 -3.89 1.12 4.37
N TYR A 337 -3.90 2.02 5.37
CA TYR A 337 -3.07 3.22 5.44
C TYR A 337 -1.73 3.00 6.18
N ASP A 338 -0.82 3.98 6.09
CA ASP A 338 0.44 3.96 6.86
C ASP A 338 0.19 4.19 8.37
N LEU A 339 0.24 3.10 9.15
CA LEU A 339 0.05 3.10 10.60
C LEU A 339 1.18 3.80 11.38
N SER A 340 2.30 4.12 10.73
CA SER A 340 3.46 4.78 11.35
C SER A 340 3.48 6.31 11.19
N ASN A 341 2.30 6.91 10.94
CA ASN A 341 2.07 8.37 10.83
C ASN A 341 2.87 9.06 9.69
N GLY A 342 3.09 8.35 8.59
CA GLY A 342 3.76 8.89 7.39
C GLY A 342 3.04 10.06 6.74
N THR A 343 3.63 11.26 6.78
CA THR A 343 3.03 12.49 6.19
C THR A 343 2.93 12.48 4.65
N ILE A 344 3.59 11.53 3.99
CA ILE A 344 3.52 11.31 2.54
C ILE A 344 2.31 10.43 2.16
N GLY A 345 1.88 9.53 3.06
CA GLY A 345 0.87 8.51 2.80
C GLY A 345 1.38 7.30 2.01
N GLU A 346 0.64 6.21 2.08
CA GLU A 346 0.94 4.92 1.44
C GLU A 346 0.34 4.77 0.04
N PRO A 347 0.80 3.77 -0.75
CA PRO A 347 0.21 3.44 -2.05
C PRO A 347 -1.15 2.71 -1.94
N VAL A 348 -2.14 3.30 -1.27
CA VAL A 348 -3.57 2.91 -1.38
C VAL A 348 -4.44 4.16 -1.49
N ALA A 349 -4.30 5.09 -0.53
CA ALA A 349 -4.97 6.37 -0.51
C ALA A 349 -6.48 6.27 -0.82
N ASN A 350 -6.98 7.04 -1.79
CA ASN A 350 -8.42 7.14 -2.05
C ASN A 350 -9.02 5.91 -2.78
N TRP A 351 -8.25 4.85 -3.07
CA TRP A 351 -8.72 3.68 -3.82
C TRP A 351 -9.44 2.62 -2.97
N SER A 352 -9.34 2.68 -1.64
CA SER A 352 -10.02 1.77 -0.71
C SER A 352 -10.65 2.54 0.45
N VAL A 353 -11.84 2.11 0.88
CA VAL A 353 -12.48 2.61 2.10
C VAL A 353 -11.66 2.31 3.37
N MET A 354 -10.74 1.34 3.36
CA MET A 354 -9.84 1.07 4.49
C MET A 354 -8.56 1.93 4.48
N SER A 355 -8.48 2.92 3.59
CA SER A 355 -7.58 4.10 3.65
C SER A 355 -8.45 5.36 3.43
N ASN A 356 -7.86 6.48 3.01
CA ASN A 356 -8.49 7.78 2.73
C ASN A 356 -9.76 7.72 1.86
N GLY A 357 -10.02 6.62 1.15
CA GLY A 357 -11.23 6.40 0.39
C GLY A 357 -12.52 6.44 1.22
N ASN A 358 -12.44 6.36 2.55
CA ASN A 358 -13.58 6.61 3.45
C ASN A 358 -14.02 8.09 3.48
N TRP A 359 -13.09 9.04 3.33
CA TRP A 359 -13.35 10.47 3.52
C TRP A 359 -13.94 11.19 2.30
N LEU A 360 -14.13 10.50 1.17
CA LEU A 360 -14.58 11.14 -0.07
C LEU A 360 -16.03 11.63 -0.05
N GLY A 361 -16.32 12.62 -0.89
CA GLY A 361 -17.66 13.16 -1.15
C GLY A 361 -17.67 14.70 -1.18
N ALA A 362 -18.77 15.29 -1.67
CA ALA A 362 -18.96 16.74 -1.66
C ALA A 362 -19.16 17.31 -0.23
N LEU A 363 -19.71 16.50 0.66
CA LEU A 363 -19.52 16.59 2.11
C LEU A 363 -18.56 15.48 2.54
N ARG A 364 -17.66 15.76 3.47
CA ARG A 364 -16.63 14.84 3.95
C ARG A 364 -17.19 13.48 4.41
N GLY A 365 -16.76 12.40 3.75
CA GLY A 365 -17.18 11.02 4.00
C GLY A 365 -18.64 10.70 3.64
N SER A 366 -19.24 11.46 2.72
CA SER A 366 -20.58 11.19 2.20
C SER A 366 -20.62 10.23 0.99
N GLN A 367 -19.48 9.97 0.34
CA GLN A 367 -19.34 9.12 -0.85
C GLN A 367 -18.07 8.24 -0.78
N PRO A 368 -17.90 7.41 0.26
CA PRO A 368 -16.81 6.45 0.35
C PRO A 368 -16.84 5.46 -0.83
N VAL A 369 -15.65 5.03 -1.25
CA VAL A 369 -15.41 4.11 -2.38
C VAL A 369 -15.55 2.64 -2.00
N SER A 370 -15.34 1.71 -2.94
CA SER A 370 -15.31 0.27 -2.64
C SER A 370 -14.16 -0.15 -1.70
N PHE A 371 -14.27 -1.34 -1.12
CA PHE A 371 -13.14 -2.02 -0.47
C PHE A 371 -12.05 -2.42 -1.49
N SER A 372 -10.81 -2.58 -1.02
CA SER A 372 -9.72 -3.16 -1.81
C SER A 372 -10.04 -4.58 -2.30
N PRO A 373 -9.37 -5.08 -3.35
CA PRO A 373 -9.63 -6.42 -3.87
C PRO A 373 -9.39 -7.54 -2.85
N ARG A 374 -8.36 -7.37 -2.00
CA ARG A 374 -8.03 -8.29 -0.90
C ARG A 374 -9.14 -8.33 0.14
N ASN A 375 -9.71 -7.17 0.49
CA ASN A 375 -10.78 -7.10 1.48
C ASN A 375 -12.12 -7.62 0.91
N LEU A 376 -12.43 -7.38 -0.37
CA LEU A 376 -13.59 -8.00 -1.03
C LEU A 376 -13.48 -9.53 -1.10
N GLU A 377 -12.31 -10.07 -1.45
CA GLU A 377 -12.05 -11.52 -1.43
C GLU A 377 -12.28 -12.09 -0.02
N ARG A 378 -11.75 -11.42 1.02
CA ARG A 378 -11.91 -11.82 2.42
C ARG A 378 -13.37 -11.78 2.90
N LEU A 379 -14.15 -10.78 2.50
CA LEU A 379 -15.58 -10.68 2.81
C LEU A 379 -16.39 -11.79 2.09
N GLN A 380 -16.12 -12.01 0.80
CA GLN A 380 -16.74 -13.08 0.01
C GLN A 380 -16.42 -14.47 0.56
N ALA A 381 -15.21 -14.67 1.08
CA ALA A 381 -14.77 -15.90 1.71
C ALA A 381 -15.37 -16.13 3.11
N LYS A 382 -15.41 -15.10 3.96
CA LYS A 382 -15.89 -15.20 5.35
C LYS A 382 -17.41 -15.22 5.46
N LEU A 383 -18.10 -14.36 4.71
CA LEU A 383 -19.54 -14.12 4.86
C LEU A 383 -20.36 -14.82 3.77
N GLY A 384 -19.72 -15.26 2.68
CA GLY A 384 -20.39 -15.71 1.47
C GLY A 384 -21.07 -14.55 0.74
N GLY A 385 -22.16 -14.84 0.01
CA GLY A 385 -22.94 -13.80 -0.66
C GLY A 385 -22.36 -13.38 -2.00
N ASN A 386 -22.34 -12.08 -2.29
CA ASN A 386 -22.08 -11.51 -3.62
C ASN A 386 -21.28 -10.18 -3.53
N TRP A 387 -20.18 -10.17 -2.78
CA TRP A 387 -19.28 -9.01 -2.65
C TRP A 387 -18.38 -8.82 -3.87
N VAL A 388 -17.90 -9.93 -4.46
CA VAL A 388 -17.03 -9.93 -5.63
C VAL A 388 -17.13 -11.25 -6.40
N ASN A 389 -17.04 -11.19 -7.72
CA ASN A 389 -17.01 -12.34 -8.61
C ASN A 389 -15.59 -12.53 -9.15
N GLN A 390 -14.69 -13.00 -8.27
CA GLN A 390 -13.29 -13.18 -8.60
C GLN A 390 -13.07 -14.31 -9.62
N SER A 391 -12.22 -14.06 -10.61
CA SER A 391 -11.57 -15.09 -11.42
C SER A 391 -10.09 -15.19 -11.08
N GLU A 392 -9.54 -16.39 -11.15
CA GLU A 392 -8.14 -16.66 -10.78
C GLU A 392 -7.33 -17.20 -11.96
N LEU A 393 -6.10 -16.71 -12.10
CA LEU A 393 -5.07 -17.25 -12.97
C LEU A 393 -3.85 -17.63 -12.13
N GLN A 394 -3.38 -18.85 -12.30
CA GLN A 394 -2.12 -19.31 -11.72
C GLN A 394 -0.99 -18.94 -12.70
N LEU A 395 -0.07 -18.03 -12.33
CA LEU A 395 0.97 -17.57 -13.24
C LEU A 395 1.80 -18.75 -13.80
N ALA A 396 2.08 -19.75 -12.96
CA ALA A 396 2.78 -20.97 -13.32
C ALA A 396 2.09 -21.84 -14.40
N GLN A 397 0.81 -21.58 -14.71
CA GLN A 397 0.04 -22.28 -15.74
C GLN A 397 -0.08 -21.48 -17.05
N LEU A 398 0.29 -20.18 -17.03
CA LEU A 398 0.29 -19.34 -18.23
C LEU A 398 1.49 -19.72 -19.12
N THR A 399 1.19 -20.32 -20.28
CA THR A 399 2.19 -20.72 -21.28
C THR A 399 2.13 -19.88 -22.56
N GLN A 400 1.05 -19.09 -22.72
CA GLN A 400 0.78 -18.11 -23.76
C GLN A 400 -0.11 -17.01 -23.15
N GLY A 401 -0.38 -15.95 -23.92
CA GLY A 401 -1.33 -14.91 -23.50
C GLY A 401 -2.75 -15.45 -23.31
N SER A 402 -3.46 -14.91 -22.32
CA SER A 402 -4.88 -15.15 -22.03
C SER A 402 -5.66 -13.84 -22.11
N GLU A 403 -6.76 -13.82 -22.87
CA GLU A 403 -7.72 -12.71 -22.90
C GLU A 403 -8.69 -12.82 -21.71
N VAL A 404 -8.98 -11.70 -21.03
CA VAL A 404 -9.90 -11.64 -19.89
C VAL A 404 -10.83 -10.43 -20.01
N GLU A 405 -12.14 -10.65 -19.91
CA GLU A 405 -13.12 -9.57 -19.72
C GLU A 405 -13.21 -9.20 -18.24
N LEU A 406 -13.08 -7.91 -17.91
CA LEU A 406 -13.20 -7.38 -16.55
C LEU A 406 -14.31 -6.33 -16.48
N ASN A 407 -15.25 -6.50 -15.55
CA ASN A 407 -16.37 -5.60 -15.29
C ASN A 407 -16.04 -4.64 -14.13
N HIS A 408 -16.75 -3.52 -14.05
CA HIS A 408 -16.61 -2.59 -12.94
C HIS A 408 -17.11 -3.21 -11.62
N VAL A 409 -16.32 -3.07 -10.56
CA VAL A 409 -16.67 -3.51 -9.20
C VAL A 409 -17.97 -2.84 -8.73
N GLY A 410 -18.86 -3.61 -8.09
CA GLY A 410 -20.14 -3.10 -7.60
C GLY A 410 -21.28 -3.05 -8.63
N GLU A 411 -21.07 -3.54 -9.87
CA GLU A 411 -22.14 -3.66 -10.89
C GLU A 411 -22.90 -5.00 -10.84
N TYR A 412 -22.34 -6.03 -10.18
CA TYR A 412 -22.98 -7.34 -9.95
C TYR A 412 -23.59 -8.00 -11.19
N SER A 413 -22.92 -7.86 -12.33
CA SER A 413 -23.39 -8.33 -13.65
C SER A 413 -23.38 -9.86 -13.82
N GLY A 414 -22.89 -10.61 -12.83
CA GLY A 414 -22.62 -12.05 -12.92
C GLY A 414 -21.39 -12.40 -13.76
N LYS A 415 -20.62 -11.41 -14.20
CA LYS A 415 -19.31 -11.55 -14.86
C LYS A 415 -18.18 -11.21 -13.90
N THR A 416 -16.95 -11.55 -14.28
CA THR A 416 -15.72 -11.22 -13.54
C THR A 416 -15.58 -9.71 -13.33
N ASP A 417 -15.56 -9.26 -12.08
CA ASP A 417 -15.29 -7.86 -11.69
C ASP A 417 -13.95 -7.71 -10.93
N GLN A 418 -13.30 -8.84 -10.63
CA GLN A 418 -11.95 -8.92 -10.07
C GLN A 418 -11.18 -10.08 -10.73
N LEU A 419 -9.95 -9.80 -11.18
CA LEU A 419 -9.01 -10.83 -11.62
C LEU A 419 -7.85 -10.92 -10.62
N LYS A 420 -7.58 -12.12 -10.09
CA LYS A 420 -6.42 -12.41 -9.25
C LYS A 420 -5.42 -13.27 -10.02
N VAL A 421 -4.20 -12.77 -10.17
CA VAL A 421 -3.07 -13.49 -10.78
C VAL A 421 -2.14 -13.95 -9.66
N ASN A 422 -2.27 -15.22 -9.28
CA ASN A 422 -1.51 -15.86 -8.22
C ASN A 422 -0.06 -16.06 -8.66
N LEU A 423 0.89 -15.55 -7.88
CA LEU A 423 2.32 -15.63 -8.15
C LEU A 423 2.93 -16.89 -7.50
N PRO A 424 4.09 -17.38 -7.99
CA PRO A 424 4.92 -18.31 -7.23
C PRO A 424 5.28 -17.72 -5.87
N ALA A 425 5.30 -18.55 -4.82
CA ALA A 425 5.78 -18.14 -3.52
C ALA A 425 7.27 -17.76 -3.60
N SER A 426 7.66 -16.62 -3.00
CA SER A 426 9.07 -16.25 -2.87
C SER A 426 9.82 -17.25 -1.99
N LEU A 427 11.08 -17.54 -2.32
CA LEU A 427 11.93 -18.39 -1.49
C LEU A 427 12.61 -17.59 -0.37
N GLU A 428 12.31 -17.91 0.88
CA GLU A 428 12.95 -17.33 2.07
C GLU A 428 14.11 -18.22 2.54
N TYR A 429 15.29 -17.63 2.75
CA TYR A 429 16.45 -18.36 3.27
C TYR A 429 16.27 -18.68 4.76
N ILE A 430 16.33 -19.96 5.12
CA ILE A 430 16.21 -20.44 6.52
C ILE A 430 17.53 -21.02 7.06
N GLY A 431 18.50 -21.27 6.19
CA GLY A 431 19.82 -21.79 6.54
C GLY A 431 20.11 -23.12 5.84
N GLU A 432 21.37 -23.32 5.46
CA GLU A 432 21.82 -24.54 4.77
C GLU A 432 21.36 -25.85 5.46
N PRO A 433 21.16 -26.94 4.70
CA PRO A 433 21.05 -28.31 5.22
C PRO A 433 22.11 -28.62 6.27
N ILE A 434 21.78 -29.49 7.22
CA ILE A 434 22.70 -29.82 8.31
C ILE A 434 23.81 -30.76 7.80
N ASN A 435 23.43 -31.73 6.97
CA ASN A 435 24.27 -32.52 6.08
C ASN A 435 23.62 -32.60 4.68
N GLY A 436 24.23 -33.36 3.76
CA GLY A 436 23.62 -33.65 2.45
C GLY A 436 23.35 -32.42 1.56
N LYS A 437 22.15 -32.39 0.98
CA LYS A 437 21.56 -31.33 0.14
C LYS A 437 20.17 -30.91 0.60
N TYR A 438 19.51 -31.74 1.39
CA TYR A 438 18.15 -31.53 1.87
C TYR A 438 18.06 -31.67 3.38
N GLN A 439 17.00 -31.12 3.95
CA GLN A 439 16.63 -31.27 5.35
C GLN A 439 15.10 -31.30 5.47
N TYR A 440 14.57 -31.86 6.55
CA TYR A 440 13.15 -31.76 6.86
C TYR A 440 12.87 -30.47 7.62
N TYR A 441 11.74 -29.83 7.29
CA TYR A 441 11.30 -28.59 7.90
C TYR A 441 9.89 -28.76 8.47
N SER A 442 9.66 -28.32 9.70
CA SER A 442 8.37 -28.43 10.38
C SER A 442 7.25 -27.59 9.77
N GLY A 443 7.59 -26.60 8.94
CA GLY A 443 6.73 -25.44 8.72
C GLY A 443 6.82 -24.44 9.86
N GLN A 444 6.41 -23.20 9.57
CA GLN A 444 6.15 -22.13 10.54
C GLN A 444 4.67 -21.77 10.48
N GLY A 445 4.18 -20.95 11.40
CA GLY A 445 2.78 -20.50 11.40
C GLY A 445 2.08 -20.82 12.71
N ASN A 446 1.02 -20.06 12.97
CA ASN A 446 0.08 -20.35 14.05
C ASN A 446 -0.84 -21.53 13.70
N ALA A 447 -1.50 -22.10 14.70
CA ALA A 447 -2.46 -23.20 14.62
C ALA A 447 -1.93 -24.44 13.85
N LYS A 448 -0.63 -24.75 13.94
CA LYS A 448 -0.02 -25.92 13.28
C LYS A 448 -0.09 -27.15 14.17
N ILE A 449 -0.32 -28.32 13.54
CA ILE A 449 -0.16 -29.65 14.16
C ILE A 449 0.56 -30.54 13.11
N ASN A 450 1.79 -30.16 12.80
CA ASN A 450 2.57 -30.73 11.70
C ASN A 450 3.32 -31.97 12.18
N ARG A 451 3.30 -33.04 11.38
CA ARG A 451 3.85 -34.36 11.72
C ARG A 451 4.74 -34.91 10.62
N ALA A 452 5.73 -35.70 11.01
CA ALA A 452 6.49 -36.58 10.12
C ALA A 452 6.65 -37.95 10.78
N THR A 453 6.42 -39.04 10.04
CA THR A 453 6.34 -40.39 10.63
C THR A 453 7.11 -41.44 9.83
N MET A 454 7.64 -42.47 10.53
CA MET A 454 8.19 -43.67 9.92
C MET A 454 7.87 -44.92 10.74
N ALA A 455 7.70 -46.07 10.08
CA ALA A 455 7.59 -47.37 10.75
C ALA A 455 8.95 -48.08 10.77
N VAL A 456 9.48 -48.39 11.97
CA VAL A 456 10.79 -49.02 12.15
C VAL A 456 10.63 -50.33 12.90
N THR A 457 11.32 -51.38 12.45
CA THR A 457 11.41 -52.65 13.20
C THR A 457 12.72 -52.69 13.96
N LEU A 458 12.63 -52.65 15.28
CA LEU A 458 13.77 -52.61 16.20
C LEU A 458 14.26 -54.05 16.48
N PRO A 459 15.57 -54.31 16.44
CA PRO A 459 16.12 -55.60 16.86
C PRO A 459 15.95 -55.79 18.37
N ASP A 460 16.00 -57.04 18.84
CA ASP A 460 15.97 -57.32 20.28
C ASP A 460 17.36 -57.12 20.91
N THR A 461 17.59 -55.97 21.54
CA THR A 461 18.85 -55.59 22.17
C THR A 461 18.67 -54.49 23.22
N ALA A 462 19.57 -54.44 24.21
CA ALA A 462 19.55 -53.46 25.29
C ALA A 462 20.04 -52.05 24.89
N GLU A 463 20.69 -51.91 23.72
CA GLU A 463 21.37 -50.70 23.28
C GLU A 463 20.66 -50.05 22.07
N LEU A 464 19.41 -49.62 22.26
CA LEU A 464 18.62 -48.94 21.22
C LEU A 464 18.51 -47.44 21.50
N ARG A 465 18.80 -46.61 20.49
CA ARG A 465 18.62 -45.15 20.53
C ARG A 465 18.18 -44.60 19.17
N LEU A 466 17.44 -43.50 19.22
CA LEU A 466 17.26 -42.57 18.10
C LEU A 466 18.18 -41.37 18.34
N THR A 467 18.80 -40.88 17.27
CA THR A 467 19.40 -39.53 17.23
C THR A 467 18.83 -38.73 16.08
N VAL A 468 18.77 -37.41 16.25
CA VAL A 468 18.34 -36.45 15.22
C VAL A 468 19.23 -35.23 15.32
N GLN A 469 19.79 -34.75 14.21
CA GLN A 469 20.40 -33.42 14.18
C GLN A 469 19.28 -32.39 13.98
N ALA A 470 19.26 -31.35 14.81
CA ALA A 470 18.19 -30.37 14.84
C ALA A 470 18.71 -28.94 14.95
N ARG A 471 18.03 -27.99 14.31
CA ARG A 471 18.22 -26.54 14.46
C ARG A 471 16.83 -25.93 14.62
N PHE A 472 16.56 -25.21 15.71
CA PHE A 472 15.19 -24.80 16.04
C PHE A 472 15.11 -23.46 16.78
N ASP A 473 13.95 -22.83 16.60
CA ASP A 473 13.52 -21.56 17.17
C ASP A 473 11.99 -21.67 17.34
N ILE A 474 11.54 -21.81 18.57
CA ILE A 474 10.18 -22.23 18.98
C ILE A 474 9.74 -21.32 20.13
N GLU A 475 8.48 -20.87 20.21
CA GLU A 475 8.05 -20.01 21.33
C GLU A 475 8.19 -20.73 22.70
N ASP A 476 8.92 -20.12 23.65
CA ASP A 476 9.23 -20.73 24.94
C ASP A 476 8.00 -20.80 25.86
N GLY A 477 7.47 -22.02 26.06
CA GLY A 477 6.33 -22.28 26.94
C GLY A 477 4.93 -22.23 26.31
N TYR A 478 4.83 -22.07 24.98
CA TYR A 478 3.59 -22.05 24.21
C TYR A 478 3.62 -23.10 23.09
N ASP A 479 4.44 -22.88 22.07
CA ASP A 479 4.76 -23.85 21.02
C ASP A 479 5.56 -25.05 21.57
N PHE A 480 5.51 -26.19 20.88
CA PHE A 480 6.36 -27.33 21.22
C PHE A 480 6.68 -28.30 20.07
N PHE A 481 7.88 -28.87 20.14
CA PHE A 481 8.30 -30.06 19.41
C PHE A 481 8.31 -31.30 20.33
N GLN A 482 7.86 -32.44 19.82
CA GLN A 482 7.86 -33.74 20.50
C GLN A 482 8.35 -34.85 19.57
N VAL A 483 9.09 -35.81 20.13
CA VAL A 483 9.38 -37.09 19.49
C VAL A 483 8.61 -38.20 20.22
N LYS A 484 7.93 -39.05 19.45
CA LYS A 484 6.98 -40.04 19.96
C LYS A 484 7.25 -41.44 19.39
N VAL A 485 6.94 -42.46 20.20
CA VAL A 485 6.81 -43.85 19.76
C VAL A 485 5.39 -44.30 20.06
N ASN A 486 4.67 -44.78 19.05
CA ASN A 486 3.29 -45.31 19.21
C ASN A 486 2.41 -44.34 20.04
N GLU A 487 2.38 -43.07 19.63
CA GLU A 487 1.69 -41.93 20.28
C GLU A 487 2.26 -41.46 21.64
N GLN A 488 3.22 -42.16 22.25
CA GLN A 488 3.83 -41.82 23.54
C GLN A 488 5.09 -40.96 23.39
N SER A 489 5.15 -39.80 24.06
CA SER A 489 6.31 -38.89 24.02
C SER A 489 7.54 -39.45 24.72
N LEU A 490 8.70 -39.39 24.07
CA LEU A 490 9.98 -39.90 24.59
C LEU A 490 10.75 -38.84 25.36
N ALA A 491 11.20 -39.18 26.58
CA ALA A 491 12.21 -38.40 27.29
C ALA A 491 13.55 -38.42 26.53
N GLY A 492 14.07 -37.25 26.16
CA GLY A 492 15.34 -37.08 25.46
C GLY A 492 16.37 -36.29 26.26
N ASN A 493 17.58 -36.18 25.72
CA ASN A 493 18.69 -35.43 26.34
C ASN A 493 18.39 -33.93 26.60
N LEU A 494 17.53 -33.30 25.79
CA LEU A 494 17.16 -31.88 25.89
C LEU A 494 15.67 -31.63 26.25
N THR A 495 14.85 -32.67 26.45
CA THR A 495 13.40 -32.47 26.65
C THR A 495 13.06 -31.88 28.03
N LYS A 496 12.26 -30.81 28.06
CA LYS A 496 11.52 -30.38 29.25
C LYS A 496 10.46 -31.44 29.60
N ALA A 497 10.26 -31.69 30.90
CA ALA A 497 9.48 -32.85 31.36
C ALA A 497 7.96 -32.70 31.15
N GLN A 498 7.41 -31.50 31.32
CA GLN A 498 5.98 -31.19 31.35
C GLN A 498 5.77 -29.75 30.90
N HIS A 499 4.84 -29.50 29.98
CA HIS A 499 4.50 -28.16 29.50
C HIS A 499 3.82 -27.32 30.59
N PRO A 500 4.13 -26.01 30.72
CA PRO A 500 3.52 -25.15 31.75
C PRO A 500 2.02 -24.90 31.50
N ILE A 501 1.61 -24.72 30.24
CA ILE A 501 0.22 -24.39 29.86
C ILE A 501 -0.63 -25.65 29.57
N TYR A 502 0.00 -26.76 29.14
CA TYR A 502 -0.70 -27.93 28.61
C TYR A 502 -0.35 -29.21 29.41
N PRO A 503 -1.12 -29.58 30.46
CA PRO A 503 -0.81 -30.73 31.31
C PRO A 503 -0.75 -32.10 30.62
N SER A 504 -1.29 -32.22 29.40
CA SER A 504 -1.19 -33.41 28.55
C SER A 504 0.15 -33.52 27.79
N VAL A 505 0.92 -32.44 27.69
CA VAL A 505 2.15 -32.36 26.89
C VAL A 505 3.37 -32.61 27.77
N THR A 506 3.95 -33.81 27.66
CA THR A 506 5.17 -34.22 28.35
C THR A 506 6.34 -34.41 27.38
N HIS A 507 7.57 -34.39 27.90
CA HIS A 507 8.80 -34.69 27.16
C HIS A 507 8.92 -33.95 25.82
N TYR A 508 9.01 -32.62 25.90
CA TYR A 508 8.90 -31.70 24.77
C TYR A 508 10.11 -30.75 24.67
N ILE A 509 10.24 -30.03 23.56
CA ILE A 509 11.30 -29.04 23.30
C ILE A 509 10.67 -27.74 22.78
N ASP A 510 11.20 -26.61 23.23
CA ASP A 510 10.80 -25.23 22.96
C ASP A 510 12.02 -24.30 23.11
N GLY A 511 11.90 -23.03 22.72
CA GLY A 511 12.99 -22.04 22.73
C GLY A 511 13.95 -22.11 21.52
N ASP A 512 15.12 -21.47 21.65
CA ASP A 512 16.19 -21.42 20.63
C ASP A 512 17.29 -22.46 20.92
N SER A 513 17.74 -23.18 19.90
CA SER A 513 18.89 -24.11 19.98
C SER A 513 20.25 -23.40 20.15
N GLY A 514 20.28 -22.08 19.99
CA GLY A 514 21.24 -21.18 20.62
C GLY A 514 22.28 -20.61 19.68
N GLN A 515 22.78 -19.42 20.00
CA GLN A 515 23.87 -18.77 19.27
C GLN A 515 25.19 -19.58 19.39
N ALA A 516 25.99 -19.82 18.34
CA ALA A 516 25.79 -19.59 16.90
C ALA A 516 26.79 -20.51 16.12
N GLU A 517 26.95 -20.52 14.78
CA GLU A 517 26.47 -19.66 13.68
C GLU A 517 26.01 -20.53 12.49
N GLY A 518 25.10 -20.03 11.62
CA GLY A 518 24.59 -20.77 10.43
C GLY A 518 23.06 -20.90 10.36
N GLY A 519 22.35 -19.77 10.27
CA GLY A 519 20.88 -19.69 10.18
C GLY A 519 20.42 -18.24 10.33
N SER A 520 19.20 -17.91 9.90
CA SER A 520 18.70 -16.52 9.84
C SER A 520 18.68 -15.80 11.21
N ASN A 521 18.28 -16.50 12.28
CA ASN A 521 18.33 -16.00 13.66
C ASN A 521 19.63 -16.38 14.43
N GLY A 522 20.55 -17.11 13.79
CA GLY A 522 21.82 -17.54 14.37
C GLY A 522 21.78 -18.83 15.21
N SER A 523 20.64 -19.54 15.25
CA SER A 523 20.47 -20.82 15.97
C SER A 523 21.42 -21.93 15.51
N LYS A 524 21.95 -22.71 16.45
CA LYS A 524 22.98 -23.72 16.24
C LYS A 524 22.40 -25.13 16.11
N VAL A 525 23.03 -25.97 15.29
CA VAL A 525 22.76 -27.42 15.23
C VAL A 525 23.09 -28.10 16.57
N VAL A 526 22.15 -28.93 17.06
CA VAL A 526 22.28 -29.79 18.24
C VAL A 526 21.85 -31.23 17.92
N GLU A 527 22.47 -32.20 18.58
CA GLU A 527 22.04 -33.61 18.50
C GLU A 527 20.99 -33.89 19.59
N LEU A 528 19.78 -34.24 19.17
CA LEU A 528 18.74 -34.79 20.04
C LEU A 528 18.96 -36.30 20.17
N VAL A 529 18.88 -36.84 21.40
CA VAL A 529 19.13 -38.25 21.69
C VAL A 529 18.01 -38.82 22.56
N TYR A 530 17.37 -39.89 22.07
CA TYR A 530 16.26 -40.56 22.74
C TYR A 530 16.54 -42.08 22.90
N PRO A 531 16.35 -42.67 24.09
CA PRO A 531 16.46 -44.12 24.27
C PRO A 531 15.23 -44.82 23.68
N LEU A 532 15.46 -45.95 23.01
CA LEU A 532 14.40 -46.80 22.42
C LEU A 532 14.33 -48.21 23.03
N THR A 533 15.15 -48.50 24.05
CA THR A 533 15.32 -49.85 24.62
C THR A 533 14.02 -50.47 25.17
N GLU A 534 13.05 -49.68 25.63
CA GLU A 534 11.74 -50.21 26.08
C GLU A 534 10.92 -50.85 24.94
N TYR A 535 11.26 -50.50 23.69
CA TYR A 535 10.62 -51.02 22.47
C TYR A 535 11.46 -52.12 21.78
N SER A 536 12.41 -52.73 22.49
CA SER A 536 13.26 -53.84 22.02
C SER A 536 12.45 -54.95 21.35
N GLY A 537 12.87 -55.35 20.14
CA GLY A 537 12.22 -56.41 19.35
C GLY A 537 10.85 -56.08 18.76
N GLN A 538 10.37 -54.83 18.84
CA GLN A 538 9.06 -54.41 18.34
C GLN A 538 9.16 -53.69 16.98
N THR A 539 8.09 -53.77 16.18
CA THR A 539 7.84 -52.79 15.12
C THR A 539 7.07 -51.62 15.73
N VAL A 540 7.57 -50.41 15.54
CA VAL A 540 7.01 -49.17 16.11
C VAL A 540 6.80 -48.10 15.05
N THR A 541 5.85 -47.20 15.28
CA THR A 541 5.76 -45.93 14.57
C THR A 541 6.51 -44.87 15.35
N LEU A 542 7.54 -44.30 14.75
CA LEU A 542 8.15 -43.04 15.19
C LEU A 542 7.34 -41.87 14.63
N GLU A 543 7.03 -40.90 15.47
CA GLU A 543 6.41 -39.63 15.09
C GLU A 543 7.28 -38.46 15.58
N LEU A 544 7.49 -37.49 14.69
CA LEU A 544 8.03 -36.18 14.96
C LEU A 544 6.84 -35.22 14.87
N LEU A 545 6.52 -34.51 15.95
CA LEU A 545 5.38 -33.59 16.03
C LEU A 545 5.88 -32.19 16.35
N TYR A 546 5.49 -31.21 15.52
CA TYR A 546 5.59 -29.79 15.83
C TYR A 546 4.17 -29.23 15.95
N GLN A 547 3.88 -28.54 17.06
CA GLN A 547 2.59 -27.93 17.30
C GLN A 547 2.77 -26.51 17.80
N THR A 548 1.93 -25.61 17.28
CA THR A 548 1.94 -24.17 17.63
C THR A 548 0.60 -23.69 18.17
N ASP A 549 0.63 -22.56 18.87
CA ASP A 549 -0.56 -21.86 19.38
C ASP A 549 -1.10 -20.84 18.33
N ASN A 550 -2.01 -19.93 18.71
CA ASN A 550 -2.63 -18.96 17.79
C ASN A 550 -1.92 -17.60 17.70
N VAL A 551 -0.78 -17.41 18.37
CA VAL A 551 -0.18 -16.11 18.71
C VAL A 551 1.11 -15.82 17.93
N GLU A 552 2.23 -16.38 18.38
CA GLU A 552 3.59 -16.11 17.91
C GLU A 552 4.26 -17.44 17.54
N TYR A 553 5.33 -17.38 16.76
CA TYR A 553 6.11 -18.57 16.42
C TYR A 553 7.53 -18.17 16.02
N GLY A 554 8.51 -18.94 16.47
CA GLY A 554 9.87 -18.90 15.91
C GLY A 554 9.90 -19.56 14.52
N PHE A 555 11.06 -19.66 13.86
CA PHE A 555 11.09 -20.26 12.51
C PHE A 555 10.64 -21.74 12.48
N GLY A 556 10.51 -22.42 13.62
CA GLY A 556 10.13 -23.81 13.76
C GLY A 556 11.35 -24.71 13.93
N VAL A 557 11.34 -25.85 13.25
CA VAL A 557 12.32 -26.93 13.43
C VAL A 557 12.84 -27.40 12.07
N LEU A 558 14.16 -27.36 11.91
CA LEU A 558 14.90 -28.07 10.87
C LEU A 558 15.46 -29.36 11.46
N LEU A 559 15.27 -30.49 10.77
CA LEU A 559 15.66 -31.83 11.22
C LEU A 559 16.39 -32.61 10.12
N ASP A 560 17.43 -33.34 10.51
CA ASP A 560 18.30 -34.10 9.62
C ASP A 560 18.92 -35.32 10.36
N ASP A 561 19.53 -36.26 9.63
CA ASP A 561 20.17 -37.48 10.13
C ASP A 561 19.30 -38.24 11.17
N ILE A 562 18.01 -38.38 10.91
CA ILE A 562 17.05 -39.03 11.82
C ILE A 562 17.35 -40.53 11.83
N THR A 563 18.20 -40.96 12.77
CA THR A 563 18.92 -42.23 12.69
C THR A 563 18.67 -43.11 13.90
N VAL A 564 18.17 -44.33 13.66
CA VAL A 564 17.96 -45.36 14.68
C VAL A 564 19.17 -46.27 14.73
N TYR A 565 19.72 -46.49 15.93
CA TYR A 565 20.90 -47.32 16.16
C TYR A 565 20.65 -48.50 17.09
N ALA A 566 21.38 -49.59 16.83
CA ALA A 566 21.57 -50.74 17.72
C ALA A 566 23.07 -50.85 18.07
N GLY A 567 23.46 -50.26 19.20
CA GLY A 567 24.85 -50.00 19.56
C GLY A 567 25.52 -49.04 18.56
N GLU A 568 26.53 -49.55 17.84
CA GLU A 568 27.22 -48.85 16.75
C GLU A 568 26.55 -49.02 15.37
N ASN A 569 25.59 -49.96 15.22
CA ASN A 569 24.98 -50.27 13.93
C ASN A 569 23.80 -49.34 13.63
N VAL A 570 23.73 -48.77 12.43
CA VAL A 570 22.51 -48.10 11.92
C VAL A 570 21.46 -49.14 11.54
N ILE A 571 20.21 -48.90 11.95
CA ILE A 571 19.03 -49.73 11.67
C ILE A 571 18.10 -49.04 10.66
N SER A 572 17.94 -47.72 10.78
CA SER A 572 17.16 -46.88 9.86
C SER A 572 17.76 -45.47 9.85
N VAL A 573 17.65 -44.76 8.73
CA VAL A 573 18.04 -43.35 8.58
C VAL A 573 17.05 -42.62 7.68
N ALA A 574 16.66 -41.41 8.08
CA ALA A 574 16.04 -40.41 7.21
C ALA A 574 16.89 -39.13 7.26
N ASP A 575 17.69 -38.95 6.20
CA ASP A 575 18.68 -37.89 5.97
C ASP A 575 18.21 -36.92 4.87
N ALA A 576 16.91 -36.91 4.58
CA ALA A 576 16.25 -36.10 3.53
C ALA A 576 16.78 -36.28 2.08
N GLU A 577 17.81 -37.09 1.84
CA GLU A 577 18.33 -37.37 0.50
C GLU A 577 17.41 -38.26 -0.35
N SER A 578 16.25 -38.70 0.17
CA SER A 578 15.19 -39.35 -0.61
C SER A 578 13.78 -38.99 -0.13
N PRO A 579 12.83 -38.70 -1.05
CA PRO A 579 11.50 -38.21 -0.70
C PRO A 579 10.65 -39.21 0.12
N GLU A 580 10.88 -40.51 -0.02
CA GLU A 580 10.04 -41.58 0.54
C GLU A 580 10.47 -42.05 1.95
N GLN A 581 11.45 -41.41 2.59
CA GLN A 581 11.98 -41.82 3.91
C GLN A 581 11.06 -41.52 5.10
N LEU A 582 10.19 -40.50 4.97
CA LEU A 582 9.20 -40.12 5.98
C LEU A 582 7.83 -39.91 5.31
N LEU A 583 6.76 -40.35 5.97
CA LEU A 583 5.41 -39.90 5.65
C LEU A 583 5.20 -38.54 6.32
N LEU A 584 5.24 -37.47 5.52
CA LEU A 584 5.07 -36.08 5.95
C LEU A 584 3.60 -35.64 5.94
N ALA A 585 3.21 -34.85 6.93
CA ALA A 585 1.91 -34.18 7.02
C ALA A 585 2.12 -32.79 7.63
N GLY A 586 2.24 -31.76 6.79
CA GLY A 586 2.55 -30.38 7.21
C GLY A 586 4.05 -30.10 7.38
N PHE A 587 4.86 -31.10 7.74
CA PHE A 587 6.31 -31.05 7.46
C PHE A 587 6.55 -31.04 5.96
N SER A 588 7.64 -30.39 5.52
CA SER A 588 8.15 -30.44 4.16
C SER A 588 9.62 -30.90 4.13
N ARG A 589 10.14 -31.11 2.92
CA ARG A 589 11.55 -31.40 2.65
C ARG A 589 12.09 -30.30 1.74
N ILE A 590 13.17 -29.66 2.16
CA ILE A 590 13.69 -28.43 1.55
C ILE A 590 15.21 -28.50 1.39
N SER A 591 15.80 -27.60 0.59
CA SER A 591 17.24 -27.32 0.60
C SER A 591 17.55 -26.28 1.69
N SER A 592 18.05 -25.10 1.33
CA SER A 592 18.38 -23.98 2.25
C SER A 592 17.24 -22.94 2.37
N TYR A 593 16.14 -23.17 1.65
CA TYR A 593 15.06 -22.21 1.42
C TYR A 593 13.67 -22.82 1.69
N ARG A 594 12.79 -22.04 2.31
CA ARG A 594 11.36 -22.35 2.44
C ARG A 594 10.52 -21.49 1.50
N ALA A 595 9.27 -21.88 1.27
CA ALA A 595 8.29 -21.00 0.65
C ALA A 595 7.85 -19.91 1.64
N GLY A 596 7.78 -18.67 1.17
CA GLY A 596 7.07 -17.59 1.83
C GLY A 596 5.54 -17.74 1.68
N LEU A 597 4.83 -16.77 2.25
CA LEU A 597 3.38 -16.63 2.17
C LEU A 597 2.93 -16.12 0.79
N GLU A 598 1.61 -16.18 0.56
CA GLU A 598 0.96 -15.86 -0.72
C GLU A 598 1.28 -14.45 -1.25
N GLN A 599 1.47 -14.37 -2.57
CA GLN A 599 1.63 -13.14 -3.33
C GLN A 599 0.74 -13.20 -4.58
N ALA A 600 0.09 -12.10 -4.93
CA ALA A 600 -0.78 -12.03 -6.09
C ALA A 600 -0.88 -10.60 -6.63
N TYR A 601 -1.09 -10.46 -7.94
CA TYR A 601 -1.63 -9.22 -8.50
C TYR A 601 -3.15 -9.30 -8.56
N TYR A 602 -3.84 -8.25 -8.15
CA TYR A 602 -5.28 -8.12 -8.31
C TYR A 602 -5.57 -6.98 -9.29
N LEU A 603 -6.49 -7.21 -10.23
CA LEU A 603 -6.94 -6.22 -11.19
C LEU A 603 -8.41 -5.92 -10.94
N GLN A 604 -8.74 -4.63 -10.86
CA GLN A 604 -10.12 -4.15 -10.76
C GLN A 604 -10.36 -3.04 -11.78
N LEU A 605 -11.50 -3.05 -12.46
CA LEU A 605 -11.96 -1.90 -13.23
C LEU A 605 -12.66 -0.92 -12.26
N ARG A 606 -12.04 0.24 -12.05
CA ARG A 606 -12.55 1.30 -11.15
C ARG A 606 -13.07 2.46 -12.00
N SER A 607 -14.18 3.07 -11.57
CA SER A 607 -14.91 4.07 -12.36
C SER A 607 -15.48 5.19 -11.50
N HIS A 608 -16.30 6.09 -12.08
CA HIS A 608 -17.05 7.11 -11.34
C HIS A 608 -18.52 6.71 -11.08
N LEU A 609 -18.82 5.41 -11.09
CA LEU A 609 -20.17 4.85 -10.96
C LEU A 609 -20.44 4.24 -9.57
N GLY A 610 -21.71 3.95 -9.28
CA GLY A 610 -22.14 3.06 -8.20
C GLY A 610 -21.63 3.39 -6.80
N ILE A 611 -20.65 2.61 -6.35
CA ILE A 611 -19.96 2.74 -5.06
C ILE A 611 -18.75 3.71 -5.16
N ASP A 612 -18.01 3.69 -6.26
CA ASP A 612 -16.79 4.47 -6.49
C ASP A 612 -17.01 5.93 -6.90
N ALA A 613 -18.26 6.40 -6.96
CA ALA A 613 -18.61 7.75 -7.43
C ALA A 613 -17.87 8.91 -6.74
N GLY A 614 -17.37 8.72 -5.51
CA GLY A 614 -16.53 9.70 -4.80
C GLY A 614 -15.19 10.01 -5.49
N LEU A 615 -14.64 9.07 -6.28
CA LEU A 615 -13.37 9.24 -7.00
C LEU A 615 -13.39 10.42 -7.97
N GLN A 616 -14.55 10.75 -8.53
CA GLN A 616 -14.70 11.91 -9.41
C GLN A 616 -14.40 13.23 -8.68
N GLY A 617 -14.87 13.38 -7.45
CA GLY A 617 -14.58 14.53 -6.59
C GLY A 617 -13.10 14.59 -6.19
N ALA A 618 -12.47 13.43 -5.96
CA ALA A 618 -11.05 13.30 -5.69
C ALA A 618 -10.14 13.55 -6.92
N SER A 619 -10.70 13.77 -8.12
CA SER A 619 -9.96 13.92 -9.39
C SER A 619 -9.09 12.70 -9.77
N TYR A 620 -9.49 11.50 -9.32
CA TYR A 620 -8.88 10.21 -9.67
C TYR A 620 -9.39 9.73 -11.04
N ALA A 621 -8.49 9.25 -11.90
CA ALA A 621 -8.79 8.81 -13.25
C ALA A 621 -9.38 7.39 -13.27
N PRO A 622 -10.52 7.15 -13.98
CA PRO A 622 -11.09 5.81 -14.09
C PRO A 622 -10.25 4.93 -15.03
N GLY A 623 -10.23 3.62 -14.80
CA GLY A 623 -9.38 2.69 -15.54
C GLY A 623 -9.22 1.34 -14.86
N VAL A 624 -8.28 0.53 -15.37
CA VAL A 624 -7.97 -0.79 -14.82
C VAL A 624 -6.81 -0.66 -13.83
N LEU A 625 -7.10 -0.77 -12.55
CA LEU A 625 -6.15 -0.59 -11.46
C LEU A 625 -5.45 -1.90 -11.13
N VAL A 626 -4.12 -1.89 -11.09
CA VAL A 626 -3.29 -3.02 -10.67
C VAL A 626 -2.96 -2.85 -9.19
N TRP A 627 -3.17 -3.90 -8.42
CA TRP A 627 -2.75 -4.02 -7.02
C TRP A 627 -1.78 -5.17 -6.87
N TYR A 628 -0.81 -5.04 -5.98
CA TYR A 628 0.10 -6.10 -5.55
C TYR A 628 -0.19 -6.43 -4.08
N GLY A 629 -0.65 -7.65 -3.83
CA GLY A 629 -0.85 -8.21 -2.49
C GLY A 629 0.29 -9.13 -2.11
N ASN A 630 0.77 -9.02 -0.86
CA ASN A 630 1.90 -9.78 -0.34
C ASN A 630 1.71 -10.09 1.14
N GLU A 631 1.31 -11.32 1.45
CA GLU A 631 1.05 -11.74 2.84
C GLU A 631 2.33 -11.85 3.69
N ASN A 632 3.52 -11.81 3.08
CA ASN A 632 4.82 -11.73 3.78
C ASN A 632 5.08 -10.37 4.45
N VAL A 633 4.21 -9.38 4.21
CA VAL A 633 4.21 -8.08 4.90
C VAL A 633 2.95 -7.98 5.75
N GLU A 634 3.08 -7.46 6.97
CA GLU A 634 2.00 -7.49 7.98
C GLU A 634 1.01 -6.32 7.85
N ASN A 635 1.43 -5.19 7.25
CA ASN A 635 0.65 -3.96 7.14
C ASN A 635 1.18 -3.06 5.99
N ASN A 636 0.62 -1.86 5.83
CA ASN A 636 0.98 -0.89 4.78
C ASN A 636 1.87 0.28 5.25
N SER A 637 2.64 0.11 6.34
CA SER A 637 3.49 1.17 6.92
C SER A 637 4.76 1.46 6.10
N VAL A 638 4.58 2.06 4.92
CA VAL A 638 5.68 2.38 4.00
C VAL A 638 6.74 3.30 4.58
N SER A 639 6.44 4.09 5.63
CA SER A 639 7.47 4.87 6.32
C SER A 639 8.45 4.00 7.14
N LEU A 640 8.06 2.78 7.51
CA LEU A 640 8.96 1.75 8.08
C LEU A 640 9.63 0.89 6.99
N HIS A 641 8.88 0.54 5.94
CA HIS A 641 9.36 -0.30 4.84
C HIS A 641 8.94 0.25 3.45
N PRO A 642 9.68 1.26 2.91
CA PRO A 642 9.32 1.92 1.66
C PRO A 642 9.20 0.94 0.48
N GLY A 643 8.18 1.15 -0.34
CA GLY A 643 7.85 0.27 -1.46
C GLY A 643 7.28 -1.09 -1.09
N LYS A 644 7.06 -1.40 0.19
CA LYS A 644 6.50 -2.68 0.66
C LYS A 644 5.23 -2.45 1.46
N GLY A 645 4.26 -3.34 1.30
CA GLY A 645 3.01 -3.34 2.03
C GLY A 645 2.29 -4.67 1.84
N LYS A 646 1.22 -4.88 2.59
CA LYS A 646 0.40 -6.09 2.53
C LYS A 646 -0.53 -6.11 1.32
N ILE A 647 -1.01 -4.93 0.91
CA ILE A 647 -1.79 -4.73 -0.32
C ILE A 647 -1.61 -3.29 -0.79
N LEU A 648 -0.93 -3.10 -1.93
CA LEU A 648 -0.58 -1.78 -2.48
C LEU A 648 -1.06 -1.64 -3.92
N VAL A 649 -1.54 -0.46 -4.28
CA VAL A 649 -1.80 -0.03 -5.66
C VAL A 649 -0.47 0.18 -6.37
N VAL A 650 -0.32 -0.42 -7.55
CA VAL A 650 0.80 -0.15 -8.45
C VAL A 650 0.43 1.05 -9.32
N ASP A 651 1.21 2.12 -9.21
CA ASP A 651 1.06 3.29 -10.06
C ASP A 651 1.60 2.99 -11.47
N THR A 652 0.73 2.87 -12.47
CA THR A 652 1.17 2.61 -13.84
C THR A 652 1.71 3.85 -14.56
N ASP A 653 1.42 5.07 -14.08
CA ASP A 653 2.02 6.30 -14.60
C ASP A 653 3.19 6.74 -13.71
N GLN A 654 4.35 6.09 -13.88
CA GLN A 654 5.56 6.27 -13.05
C GLN A 654 6.24 7.66 -13.14
N LEU A 655 5.49 8.70 -13.50
CA LEU A 655 5.96 10.05 -13.71
C LEU A 655 5.49 10.96 -12.57
N ILE A 656 6.45 11.41 -11.74
CA ILE A 656 6.27 12.31 -10.58
C ILE A 656 5.28 13.46 -10.87
N ILE A 657 4.15 13.50 -10.15
CA ILE A 657 3.28 14.67 -10.08
C ILE A 657 3.92 15.69 -9.12
N PRO A 658 4.11 16.96 -9.53
CA PRO A 658 4.66 18.00 -8.67
C PRO A 658 3.65 18.42 -7.60
N GLY A 659 4.12 18.58 -6.37
CA GLY A 659 3.35 19.16 -5.28
C GLY A 659 3.12 20.67 -5.47
N ALA A 660 2.34 21.28 -4.57
CA ALA A 660 1.88 22.67 -4.68
C ALA A 660 2.99 23.75 -4.72
N ASN A 661 4.26 23.40 -4.46
CA ASN A 661 5.42 24.28 -4.61
C ASN A 661 6.10 24.19 -6.00
N GLY A 662 5.69 23.26 -6.87
CA GLY A 662 6.25 23.02 -8.20
C GLY A 662 7.65 22.38 -8.22
N VAL A 663 8.17 21.91 -7.09
CA VAL A 663 9.58 21.47 -6.95
C VAL A 663 9.72 20.12 -6.24
N THR A 664 8.95 19.86 -5.19
CA THR A 664 8.94 18.54 -4.54
C THR A 664 7.81 17.69 -5.11
N PRO A 665 7.94 16.35 -5.13
CA PRO A 665 6.82 15.45 -5.41
C PRO A 665 5.60 15.75 -4.52
N ALA A 666 4.40 15.50 -5.04
CA ALA A 666 3.17 15.54 -4.27
C ALA A 666 3.07 14.35 -3.28
N ALA A 667 2.12 14.38 -2.34
CA ALA A 667 1.84 13.25 -1.45
C ALA A 667 1.28 12.05 -2.25
N THR A 668 1.37 10.82 -1.73
CA THR A 668 0.98 9.59 -2.46
C THR A 668 -0.48 9.60 -2.90
N ARG A 669 -1.38 10.22 -2.13
CA ARG A 669 -2.80 10.45 -2.53
C ARG A 669 -3.00 11.38 -3.73
N ILE A 670 -1.94 12.01 -4.22
CA ILE A 670 -1.94 12.82 -5.45
C ILE A 670 -1.17 12.10 -6.54
N GLN A 671 -0.08 11.36 -6.22
CA GLN A 671 0.58 10.47 -7.18
C GLN A 671 -0.41 9.41 -7.71
N LEU A 672 -1.07 8.65 -6.83
CA LEU A 672 -1.98 7.57 -7.20
C LEU A 672 -3.29 8.01 -7.90
N ARG A 673 -3.47 9.28 -8.24
CA ARG A 673 -4.69 9.74 -8.94
C ARG A 673 -4.83 9.11 -10.32
N ASP A 674 -3.71 8.74 -10.94
CA ASP A 674 -3.57 8.26 -12.30
C ASP A 674 -2.86 6.90 -12.40
N ALA A 675 -2.84 6.17 -11.27
CA ALA A 675 -2.33 4.81 -11.17
C ALA A 675 -3.02 3.79 -12.09
N ALA A 676 -4.29 4.02 -12.47
CA ALA A 676 -5.08 3.09 -13.27
C ALA A 676 -4.69 3.13 -14.76
N MET A 677 -4.60 1.95 -15.40
CA MET A 677 -4.34 1.82 -16.84
C MET A 677 -5.52 2.31 -17.68
N ARG A 678 -5.21 2.97 -18.80
CA ARG A 678 -6.13 3.74 -19.66
C ARG A 678 -5.85 3.46 -21.14
N VAL A 679 -6.82 3.76 -22.00
CA VAL A 679 -6.61 3.88 -23.47
C VAL A 679 -7.10 5.23 -24.02
N GLN A 680 -7.38 6.17 -23.13
CA GLN A 680 -7.88 7.52 -23.42
C GLN A 680 -7.15 8.54 -22.54
N ASP A 681 -7.00 9.77 -23.03
CA ASP A 681 -6.39 10.86 -22.27
C ASP A 681 -7.19 11.19 -21.00
N GLN A 682 -6.48 11.47 -19.91
CA GLN A 682 -7.09 11.79 -18.60
C GLN A 682 -7.31 13.29 -18.38
N PRO A 683 -8.21 13.70 -17.47
CA PRO A 683 -8.36 15.10 -17.09
C PRO A 683 -7.16 15.61 -16.28
N ALA A 684 -6.67 16.81 -16.61
CA ALA A 684 -5.69 17.55 -15.80
C ALA A 684 -6.24 17.87 -14.40
N GLY A 685 -5.40 17.84 -13.38
CA GLY A 685 -5.80 18.14 -12.01
C GLY A 685 -4.69 17.99 -10.98
N LEU A 686 -4.83 18.66 -9.82
CA LEU A 686 -3.96 18.53 -8.64
C LEU A 686 -2.45 18.78 -8.84
N GLY A 687 -2.03 19.35 -9.98
CA GLY A 687 -0.63 19.58 -10.36
C GLY A 687 -0.19 18.77 -11.57
N ASP A 688 -0.93 17.71 -11.92
CA ASP A 688 -0.71 16.93 -13.13
C ASP A 688 -1.19 17.67 -14.40
N ASN A 689 -0.37 17.52 -15.44
CA ASN A 689 -0.57 18.02 -16.80
C ASN A 689 -0.15 16.98 -17.87
N ARG A 690 0.24 15.75 -17.48
CA ARG A 690 0.62 14.66 -18.39
C ARG A 690 -0.59 13.75 -18.59
N LEU A 691 -1.34 14.06 -19.63
CA LEU A 691 -2.68 13.52 -19.80
C LEU A 691 -2.73 12.21 -20.61
N GLN A 692 -1.60 11.66 -21.03
CA GLN A 692 -1.58 10.50 -21.94
C GLN A 692 -2.00 9.20 -21.22
N PRO A 693 -2.54 8.21 -21.95
CA PRO A 693 -2.83 6.89 -21.39
C PRO A 693 -1.58 6.03 -21.26
N VAL A 694 -1.44 5.35 -20.12
CA VAL A 694 -0.62 4.13 -19.99
C VAL A 694 -1.55 2.92 -20.10
N SER A 695 -1.34 2.07 -21.11
CA SER A 695 -2.21 0.91 -21.39
C SER A 695 -1.58 -0.45 -21.02
N GLU A 696 -0.32 -0.48 -20.56
CA GLU A 696 0.41 -1.69 -20.20
C GLU A 696 0.97 -1.59 -18.77
N PHE A 697 0.80 -2.66 -18.00
CA PHE A 697 1.60 -2.97 -16.82
C PHE A 697 2.57 -4.12 -17.14
N ASN A 698 3.81 -4.05 -16.65
CA ASN A 698 4.83 -5.06 -16.90
C ASN A 698 5.76 -5.18 -15.69
N ASP A 699 5.73 -6.31 -14.98
CA ASP A 699 6.39 -6.44 -13.66
C ASP A 699 7.92 -6.27 -13.67
N SER A 700 8.53 -6.19 -14.86
CA SER A 700 9.95 -5.87 -15.07
C SER A 700 10.29 -4.38 -15.18
N GLN A 701 9.31 -3.49 -15.05
CA GLN A 701 9.52 -2.04 -14.94
C GLN A 701 9.75 -1.61 -13.47
N ASP A 702 10.45 -0.48 -13.27
CA ASP A 702 10.70 0.08 -11.94
C ASP A 702 9.49 0.88 -11.44
N TYR A 703 8.65 0.24 -10.63
CA TYR A 703 7.53 0.89 -9.93
C TYR A 703 7.91 1.42 -8.54
N SER A 704 9.19 1.33 -8.13
CA SER A 704 9.63 1.71 -6.78
C SER A 704 9.66 3.22 -6.54
N HIS A 705 9.34 4.02 -7.56
CA HIS A 705 9.23 5.48 -7.54
C HIS A 705 10.43 6.17 -6.85
N PRO A 706 11.67 6.02 -7.40
CA PRO A 706 12.91 6.24 -6.62
C PRO A 706 13.13 7.65 -6.03
N GLN A 707 12.42 8.67 -6.50
CA GLN A 707 12.49 10.03 -5.93
C GLN A 707 11.66 10.19 -4.64
N GLN A 708 10.67 9.31 -4.43
CA GLN A 708 9.80 9.28 -3.26
C GLN A 708 9.32 7.83 -3.04
N PRO A 709 10.17 6.93 -2.50
CA PRO A 709 9.88 5.48 -2.47
C PRO A 709 8.72 5.05 -1.54
N LEU A 710 8.17 5.98 -0.76
CA LEU A 710 6.94 5.76 0.01
C LEU A 710 5.69 5.76 -0.89
N SER A 711 5.79 6.32 -2.10
CA SER A 711 4.68 6.38 -3.07
C SER A 711 4.73 5.30 -4.14
N GLY A 712 5.83 4.53 -4.23
CA GLY A 712 6.01 3.43 -5.18
C GLY A 712 5.79 2.05 -4.57
N VAL A 713 5.97 1.01 -5.40
CA VAL A 713 5.87 -0.40 -5.01
C VAL A 713 7.09 -1.18 -5.54
N VAL A 714 7.75 -1.95 -4.68
CA VAL A 714 8.85 -2.85 -5.05
C VAL A 714 8.27 -4.21 -5.40
N LEU A 715 8.23 -4.51 -6.70
CA LEU A 715 7.58 -5.70 -7.25
C LEU A 715 8.53 -6.89 -7.45
N PRO A 716 8.03 -8.13 -7.34
CA PRO A 716 8.74 -9.32 -7.77
C PRO A 716 8.57 -9.52 -9.29
N GLU A 717 9.66 -9.42 -10.04
CA GLU A 717 9.69 -9.68 -11.48
C GLU A 717 9.48 -11.17 -11.79
N ASN A 718 8.24 -11.57 -12.02
CA ASN A 718 7.89 -12.92 -12.46
C ASN A 718 7.72 -12.99 -13.99
N GLY A 719 7.84 -11.85 -14.69
CA GLY A 719 7.66 -11.70 -16.13
C GLY A 719 6.22 -11.41 -16.54
N LEU A 720 5.30 -11.10 -15.60
CA LEU A 720 3.90 -10.78 -15.91
C LEU A 720 3.80 -9.49 -16.71
N SER A 721 2.95 -9.49 -17.74
CA SER A 721 2.58 -8.28 -18.49
C SER A 721 1.08 -8.29 -18.80
N ILE A 722 0.43 -7.14 -18.61
CA ILE A 722 -1.02 -6.93 -18.74
C ILE A 722 -1.25 -5.72 -19.64
N GLU A 723 -1.94 -5.90 -20.76
CA GLU A 723 -2.30 -4.84 -21.71
C GLU A 723 -3.84 -4.64 -21.73
N VAL A 724 -4.30 -3.38 -21.67
CA VAL A 724 -5.72 -3.02 -21.85
C VAL A 724 -6.02 -2.87 -23.34
N LEU A 725 -6.71 -3.86 -23.92
CA LEU A 725 -7.04 -3.90 -25.35
C LEU A 725 -8.22 -2.98 -25.72
N GLU A 726 -9.25 -2.96 -24.87
CA GLU A 726 -10.45 -2.12 -25.05
C GLU A 726 -11.03 -1.77 -23.67
N ILE A 727 -11.66 -0.60 -23.56
CA ILE A 727 -12.45 -0.18 -22.40
C ILE A 727 -13.70 0.56 -22.87
N SER A 728 -14.85 0.33 -22.22
CA SER A 728 -16.08 1.06 -22.56
C SER A 728 -15.97 2.53 -22.15
N GLN A 729 -16.63 3.43 -22.88
CA GLN A 729 -16.55 4.89 -22.63
C GLN A 729 -17.07 5.32 -21.25
N ASP A 730 -17.89 4.49 -20.62
CA ASP A 730 -18.43 4.62 -19.27
C ASP A 730 -17.68 3.80 -18.21
N TYR A 731 -16.54 3.18 -18.58
CA TYR A 731 -15.66 2.41 -17.70
C TYR A 731 -16.37 1.26 -16.96
N ARG A 732 -17.38 0.66 -17.59
CA ARG A 732 -18.14 -0.50 -17.09
C ARG A 732 -17.53 -1.86 -17.46
N ASN A 733 -16.85 -1.96 -18.60
CA ASN A 733 -16.24 -3.19 -19.10
C ASN A 733 -14.85 -2.87 -19.69
N ALA A 734 -13.89 -3.76 -19.50
CA ALA A 734 -12.58 -3.77 -20.13
C ALA A 734 -12.26 -5.16 -20.71
N GLN A 735 -11.42 -5.20 -21.74
CA GLN A 735 -10.80 -6.43 -22.27
C GLN A 735 -9.29 -6.34 -22.07
N LEU A 736 -8.71 -7.39 -21.47
CA LEU A 736 -7.32 -7.44 -21.05
C LEU A 736 -6.56 -8.57 -21.74
N GLN A 737 -5.33 -8.32 -22.15
CA GLN A 737 -4.38 -9.36 -22.53
C GLN A 737 -3.39 -9.58 -21.37
N VAL A 738 -3.52 -10.70 -20.67
CA VAL A 738 -2.56 -11.13 -19.63
C VAL A 738 -1.54 -12.06 -20.28
N SER A 739 -0.25 -11.92 -19.97
CA SER A 739 0.84 -12.72 -20.56
C SER A 739 2.04 -12.84 -19.60
N VAL A 740 2.97 -13.76 -19.87
CA VAL A 740 4.16 -13.98 -19.03
C VAL A 740 5.42 -14.27 -19.84
N ASP A 741 6.54 -13.65 -19.47
CA ASP A 741 7.88 -13.88 -20.03
C ASP A 741 8.69 -14.89 -19.21
N THR A 742 8.49 -16.17 -19.50
CA THR A 742 9.19 -17.31 -18.86
C THR A 742 10.64 -17.53 -19.34
N ARG A 743 11.31 -16.49 -19.88
CA ARG A 743 12.73 -16.54 -20.26
C ARG A 743 13.61 -16.19 -19.04
N PRO A 744 14.45 -17.11 -18.54
CA PRO A 744 15.31 -16.86 -17.39
C PRO A 744 16.34 -15.74 -17.64
N LYS A 745 16.46 -14.81 -16.70
CA LYS A 745 17.38 -13.66 -16.75
C LYS A 745 18.20 -13.59 -15.46
N ILE A 746 19.46 -13.20 -15.57
CA ILE A 746 20.26 -12.71 -14.43
C ILE A 746 19.92 -11.23 -14.25
N LYS A 747 19.88 -10.79 -12.99
CA LYS A 747 19.64 -9.39 -12.59
C LYS A 747 20.78 -8.91 -11.70
N LEU A 748 21.08 -7.62 -11.80
CA LEU A 748 22.29 -7.02 -11.26
C LEU A 748 21.97 -5.69 -10.56
N LYS A 749 22.40 -5.53 -9.32
CA LYS A 749 22.41 -4.25 -8.61
C LYS A 749 23.84 -3.81 -8.36
N VAL A 750 24.41 -3.09 -9.31
CA VAL A 750 25.83 -2.67 -9.29
C VAL A 750 26.01 -1.43 -8.42
N ASN A 751 26.85 -1.54 -7.39
CA ASN A 751 27.26 -0.44 -6.51
C ASN A 751 28.80 -0.31 -6.52
N GLY A 752 29.33 0.31 -7.58
CA GLY A 752 30.76 0.46 -7.79
C GLY A 752 31.47 -0.87 -8.05
N LEU A 753 32.06 -1.46 -7.01
CA LEU A 753 32.73 -2.77 -7.08
C LEU A 753 31.93 -3.91 -6.43
N SER A 754 30.86 -3.60 -5.67
CA SER A 754 29.93 -4.61 -5.18
C SER A 754 28.77 -4.80 -6.16
N VAL A 755 28.26 -6.02 -6.28
CA VAL A 755 27.09 -6.34 -7.11
C VAL A 755 26.19 -7.31 -6.35
N GLY A 756 24.94 -6.91 -6.13
CA GLY A 756 23.87 -7.83 -5.76
C GLY A 756 23.35 -8.57 -6.98
N PHE A 757 23.17 -9.87 -6.88
CA PHE A 757 22.67 -10.74 -7.95
C PHE A 757 21.30 -11.32 -7.58
N SER A 758 20.42 -11.46 -8.57
CA SER A 758 19.20 -12.27 -8.46
C SER A 758 18.76 -12.75 -9.85
N VAL A 759 17.62 -13.43 -9.95
CA VAL A 759 17.07 -13.95 -11.21
C VAL A 759 15.60 -13.58 -11.40
N SER A 760 15.12 -13.57 -12.64
CA SER A 760 13.70 -13.48 -13.00
C SER A 760 13.37 -14.42 -14.16
N GLY A 761 12.08 -14.64 -14.43
CA GLY A 761 11.62 -15.57 -15.48
C GLY A 761 11.84 -17.06 -15.13
N LEU A 762 11.88 -17.40 -13.84
CA LEU A 762 11.99 -18.76 -13.32
C LEU A 762 10.95 -19.00 -12.24
N ILE A 763 10.32 -20.18 -12.28
CA ILE A 763 9.54 -20.73 -11.16
C ILE A 763 10.50 -21.64 -10.38
N LEU A 764 10.68 -21.33 -9.09
CA LEU A 764 11.60 -22.04 -8.21
C LEU A 764 10.83 -22.85 -7.17
N ASP A 765 11.46 -23.92 -6.68
CA ASP A 765 10.93 -24.78 -5.61
C ASP A 765 11.84 -24.73 -4.36
N THR A 766 11.28 -25.03 -3.20
CA THR A 766 12.02 -25.18 -1.93
C THR A 766 13.09 -26.26 -1.93
N THR A 767 13.06 -27.19 -2.89
CA THR A 767 14.07 -28.23 -3.14
C THR A 767 15.14 -27.81 -4.14
N ASP A 768 15.06 -26.62 -4.74
CA ASP A 768 16.07 -26.16 -5.68
C ASP A 768 17.41 -25.85 -5.00
N THR A 769 18.50 -26.09 -5.74
CA THR A 769 19.86 -25.73 -5.33
C THR A 769 20.51 -24.83 -6.39
N PHE A 770 21.28 -23.84 -5.94
CA PHE A 770 21.79 -22.77 -6.78
C PHE A 770 23.32 -22.75 -6.82
N GLN A 771 23.89 -22.27 -7.92
CA GLN A 771 25.32 -21.98 -8.02
C GLN A 771 25.55 -20.76 -8.91
N TRP A 772 26.15 -19.73 -8.34
CA TRP A 772 26.71 -18.58 -9.04
C TRP A 772 28.21 -18.78 -9.25
N GLN A 773 28.71 -18.44 -10.44
CA GLN A 773 30.14 -18.32 -10.73
C GLN A 773 30.40 -16.91 -11.23
N PHE A 774 31.16 -16.10 -10.49
CA PHE A 774 31.24 -14.65 -10.72
C PHE A 774 32.23 -14.21 -11.81
N GLY A 775 32.91 -15.16 -12.46
CA GLY A 775 33.85 -14.92 -13.57
C GLY A 775 35.25 -14.46 -13.14
N ASP A 776 35.49 -14.23 -11.85
CA ASP A 776 36.79 -13.86 -11.26
C ASP A 776 37.48 -15.03 -10.52
N GLY A 777 36.78 -16.16 -10.36
CA GLY A 777 37.21 -17.34 -9.61
C GLY A 777 36.38 -17.61 -8.34
N ASN A 778 35.56 -16.66 -7.90
CA ASN A 778 34.66 -16.81 -6.77
C ASN A 778 33.30 -17.38 -7.19
N HIS A 779 32.56 -17.94 -6.22
CA HIS A 779 31.23 -18.53 -6.39
C HIS A 779 30.36 -18.30 -5.15
N SER A 780 29.06 -18.58 -5.26
CA SER A 780 28.11 -18.63 -4.14
C SER A 780 27.01 -19.65 -4.44
N GLU A 781 26.38 -20.19 -3.39
CA GLU A 781 25.28 -21.17 -3.48
C GLU A 781 23.93 -20.57 -3.01
N LEU A 782 23.94 -19.31 -2.57
CA LEU A 782 22.73 -18.53 -2.27
C LEU A 782 21.99 -18.17 -3.57
N LEU A 783 20.66 -18.06 -3.49
CA LEU A 783 19.81 -17.57 -4.59
C LEU A 783 20.12 -16.10 -4.94
N GLU A 784 20.20 -15.23 -3.94
CA GLU A 784 20.46 -13.79 -4.09
C GLU A 784 21.74 -13.33 -3.36
N PRO A 785 22.95 -13.60 -3.91
CA PRO A 785 24.20 -13.20 -3.27
C PRO A 785 24.61 -11.76 -3.60
N GLU A 786 25.33 -11.13 -2.67
CA GLU A 786 26.18 -9.96 -2.96
C GLU A 786 27.63 -10.41 -3.15
N HIS A 787 28.30 -9.94 -4.21
CA HIS A 787 29.72 -10.21 -4.46
C HIS A 787 30.54 -8.95 -4.71
N GLN A 788 31.72 -8.90 -4.10
CA GLN A 788 32.64 -7.77 -4.09
C GLN A 788 33.84 -8.05 -5.00
N TYR A 789 33.81 -7.48 -6.20
CA TYR A 789 34.92 -7.58 -7.16
C TYR A 789 36.17 -6.84 -6.67
N GLN A 790 37.36 -7.38 -6.99
CA GLN A 790 38.64 -6.76 -6.62
C GLN A 790 39.05 -5.57 -7.51
N GLY A 791 38.34 -5.34 -8.62
CA GLY A 791 38.68 -4.29 -9.57
C GLY A 791 37.68 -4.16 -10.73
N GLN A 792 37.98 -3.23 -11.63
CA GLN A 792 37.19 -2.97 -12.83
C GLN A 792 37.53 -3.97 -13.94
N GLY A 793 36.53 -4.37 -14.72
CA GLY A 793 36.66 -5.38 -15.76
C GLY A 793 35.33 -5.82 -16.37
N VAL A 794 35.40 -6.71 -17.35
CA VAL A 794 34.23 -7.44 -17.87
C VAL A 794 34.32 -8.87 -17.36
N TYR A 795 33.37 -9.25 -16.52
CA TYR A 795 33.29 -10.58 -15.91
C TYR A 795 32.17 -11.37 -16.56
N LYS A 796 32.41 -12.66 -16.82
CA LYS A 796 31.36 -13.58 -17.29
C LYS A 796 30.75 -14.26 -16.08
N VAL A 797 29.52 -13.87 -15.74
CA VAL A 797 28.77 -14.48 -14.63
C VAL A 797 27.87 -15.58 -15.19
N THR A 798 27.86 -16.73 -14.52
CA THR A 798 26.98 -17.86 -14.82
C THR A 798 26.17 -18.19 -13.58
N PHE A 799 24.85 -18.27 -13.73
CA PHE A 799 23.93 -18.85 -12.74
C PHE A 799 23.53 -20.25 -13.19
N THR A 800 23.45 -21.18 -12.25
CA THR A 800 22.91 -22.53 -12.46
C THR A 800 21.93 -22.88 -11.35
N ARG A 801 20.75 -23.35 -11.72
CA ARG A 801 19.73 -23.93 -10.84
C ARG A 801 19.65 -25.42 -11.12
N THR A 802 19.63 -26.24 -10.07
CA THR A 802 19.40 -27.69 -10.15
C THR A 802 18.16 -28.04 -9.36
N ASN A 803 17.19 -28.70 -9.98
CA ASN A 803 15.97 -29.15 -9.31
C ASN A 803 16.14 -30.48 -8.57
N GLU A 804 15.12 -30.90 -7.83
CA GLU A 804 15.07 -32.18 -7.12
C GLU A 804 15.44 -33.39 -8.01
N SER A 805 14.97 -33.38 -9.26
CA SER A 805 15.23 -34.44 -10.26
C SER A 805 16.67 -34.43 -10.82
N GLY A 806 17.52 -33.48 -10.41
CA GLY A 806 18.88 -33.31 -10.90
C GLY A 806 19.00 -32.63 -12.25
N GLU A 807 17.92 -32.04 -12.77
CA GLU A 807 17.92 -31.29 -14.02
C GLU A 807 18.54 -29.89 -13.80
N THR A 808 19.56 -29.57 -14.58
CA THR A 808 20.27 -28.28 -14.49
C THR A 808 19.79 -27.30 -15.56
N LEU A 809 19.46 -26.08 -15.14
CA LEU A 809 19.27 -24.92 -16.00
C LEU A 809 20.39 -23.91 -15.72
N SER A 810 21.08 -23.46 -16.77
CA SER A 810 22.16 -22.46 -16.65
C SER A 810 21.95 -21.29 -17.60
N ILE A 811 22.23 -20.08 -17.12
CA ILE A 811 22.21 -18.83 -17.89
C ILE A 811 23.46 -18.01 -17.61
N GLU A 812 23.86 -17.17 -18.57
CA GLU A 812 25.14 -16.47 -18.55
C GLU A 812 24.98 -15.01 -18.97
N GLN A 813 25.66 -14.09 -18.27
CA GLN A 813 25.65 -12.66 -18.56
C GLN A 813 27.07 -12.07 -18.44
N GLN A 814 27.35 -11.02 -19.22
CA GLN A 814 28.54 -10.20 -19.01
C GLN A 814 28.21 -9.07 -18.04
N VAL A 815 28.97 -8.97 -16.95
CA VAL A 815 28.88 -7.91 -15.94
C VAL A 815 30.05 -6.96 -16.15
N VAL A 816 29.77 -5.68 -16.36
CA VAL A 816 30.78 -4.66 -16.65
C VAL A 816 31.00 -3.79 -15.40
N ILE A 817 32.09 -4.05 -14.68
CA ILE A 817 32.47 -3.30 -13.48
C ILE A 817 33.35 -2.12 -13.90
N THR A 818 32.89 -0.90 -13.67
CA THR A 818 33.52 0.36 -14.11
C THR A 818 33.88 1.27 -12.95
N ALA A 819 34.49 2.42 -13.24
CA ALA A 819 34.49 3.54 -12.29
C ALA A 819 33.05 4.07 -12.16
N PRO A 820 32.59 4.50 -10.97
CA PRO A 820 31.26 5.09 -10.81
C PRO A 820 31.00 6.21 -11.83
N LEU A 821 29.78 6.26 -12.34
CA LEU A 821 29.33 7.39 -13.16
C LEU A 821 29.39 8.67 -12.32
N VAL A 822 30.01 9.71 -12.84
CA VAL A 822 30.08 11.04 -12.20
C VAL A 822 29.88 12.12 -13.25
N LEU A 823 28.82 12.91 -13.07
CA LEU A 823 28.61 14.19 -13.75
C LEU A 823 29.66 15.17 -13.23
N THR A 824 30.58 15.60 -14.09
CA THR A 824 31.68 16.53 -13.73
C THR A 824 31.38 17.98 -14.08
N GLY A 825 30.51 18.23 -15.07
CA GLY A 825 30.13 19.57 -15.48
C GLY A 825 28.80 19.62 -16.24
N THR A 826 28.18 20.80 -16.23
CA THR A 826 27.08 21.17 -17.12
C THR A 826 27.32 22.59 -17.60
N ASN A 827 27.20 22.81 -18.90
CA ASN A 827 27.22 24.15 -19.49
C ASN A 827 25.81 24.49 -19.98
N VAL A 828 25.36 25.72 -19.71
CA VAL A 828 24.04 26.24 -20.08
C VAL A 828 24.25 27.67 -20.59
N ALA A 829 23.76 27.95 -21.80
CA ALA A 829 23.79 29.26 -22.41
C ALA A 829 22.40 29.60 -22.97
N ILE A 830 21.90 30.79 -22.65
CA ILE A 830 20.54 31.24 -23.00
C ILE A 830 20.60 32.61 -23.69
N ASP A 831 19.99 32.74 -24.87
CA ASP A 831 19.67 34.03 -25.51
C ASP A 831 18.22 34.00 -26.02
N LYS A 832 17.37 34.89 -25.48
CA LYS A 832 15.99 35.14 -25.97
C LYS A 832 15.11 33.88 -26.08
N GLY A 833 15.19 33.00 -25.08
CA GLY A 833 14.47 31.72 -25.07
C GLY A 833 15.16 30.58 -25.81
N SER A 834 16.21 30.85 -26.59
CA SER A 834 17.04 29.80 -27.17
C SER A 834 18.02 29.29 -26.12
N LEU A 835 17.95 28.00 -25.81
CA LEU A 835 18.83 27.28 -24.90
C LEU A 835 19.83 26.46 -25.71
N GLU A 836 21.11 26.58 -25.38
CA GLU A 836 22.14 25.58 -25.73
C GLU A 836 22.70 25.01 -24.43
N ALA A 837 22.64 23.69 -24.26
CA ALA A 837 23.13 23.02 -23.05
C ALA A 837 23.96 21.77 -23.37
N SER A 838 24.95 21.48 -22.52
CA SER A 838 25.80 20.29 -22.64
C SER A 838 26.28 19.76 -21.29
N VAL A 839 26.69 18.49 -21.27
CA VAL A 839 27.14 17.79 -20.06
C VAL A 839 28.54 17.20 -20.23
N GLU A 840 29.31 17.22 -19.14
CA GLU A 840 30.60 16.55 -19.01
C GLU A 840 30.50 15.51 -17.88
N PHE A 841 31.08 14.32 -18.09
CA PHE A 841 31.04 13.21 -17.15
C PHE A 841 32.25 12.29 -17.33
N HIS A 842 32.46 11.40 -16.35
CA HIS A 842 33.37 10.26 -16.46
C HIS A 842 32.83 9.01 -15.75
N GLY A 843 33.38 7.85 -16.09
CA GLY A 843 32.92 6.57 -15.54
C GLY A 843 31.59 6.11 -16.13
N GLY A 844 30.98 5.12 -15.49
CA GLY A 844 29.81 4.40 -15.97
C GLY A 844 30.15 3.32 -17.02
N ALA A 845 29.26 2.34 -17.15
CA ALA A 845 29.24 1.38 -18.25
C ALA A 845 28.71 2.02 -19.55
N SER A 846 29.33 1.67 -20.68
CA SER A 846 29.00 2.24 -21.99
C SER A 846 27.92 1.42 -22.70
N PRO A 847 26.92 2.04 -23.37
CA PRO A 847 26.73 3.48 -23.54
C PRO A 847 26.18 4.17 -22.27
N VAL A 848 26.47 5.47 -22.14
CA VAL A 848 25.79 6.35 -21.18
C VAL A 848 24.72 7.13 -21.96
N ALA A 849 23.46 6.94 -21.60
CA ALA A 849 22.35 7.77 -22.05
C ALA A 849 22.37 9.12 -21.31
N VAL A 850 21.87 10.16 -21.96
CA VAL A 850 21.70 11.49 -21.35
C VAL A 850 20.35 12.03 -21.77
N SER A 851 19.48 12.30 -20.80
CA SER A 851 18.19 12.98 -20.99
C SER A 851 18.20 14.35 -20.28
N TRP A 852 17.42 15.27 -20.81
CA TRP A 852 17.20 16.61 -20.28
C TRP A 852 15.70 16.86 -20.23
N ASP A 853 15.12 16.91 -19.03
CA ASP A 853 13.83 17.58 -18.83
C ASP A 853 14.09 19.09 -18.79
N LEU A 854 13.31 19.85 -19.54
CA LEU A 854 13.48 21.29 -19.72
C LEU A 854 12.49 22.13 -18.90
N GLY A 855 11.58 21.50 -18.16
CA GLY A 855 10.60 22.16 -17.29
C GLY A 855 9.44 22.85 -18.02
N ASP A 856 9.39 22.81 -19.35
CA ASP A 856 8.26 23.28 -20.17
C ASP A 856 7.47 22.12 -20.83
N GLY A 857 7.73 20.89 -20.40
CA GLY A 857 7.17 19.66 -20.96
C GLY A 857 7.99 19.06 -22.12
N ALA A 858 9.07 19.71 -22.58
CA ALA A 858 10.00 19.11 -23.51
C ALA A 858 11.06 18.25 -22.79
N VAL A 859 11.24 17.02 -23.27
CA VAL A 859 12.37 16.15 -22.90
C VAL A 859 13.24 15.94 -24.15
N LEU A 860 14.55 16.17 -24.02
CA LEU A 860 15.53 16.00 -25.11
C LEU A 860 16.65 15.03 -24.73
N GLU A 861 17.16 14.30 -25.71
CA GLU A 861 18.28 13.37 -25.52
C GLU A 861 19.60 13.89 -26.09
N GLY A 862 20.71 13.55 -25.42
CA GLY A 862 22.07 13.67 -25.93
C GLY A 862 23.00 14.57 -25.11
N TYR A 863 24.30 14.42 -25.35
CA TYR A 863 25.37 15.15 -24.64
C TYR A 863 25.37 16.66 -24.88
N ASN A 864 24.75 17.12 -25.97
CA ASN A 864 24.59 18.52 -26.34
C ASN A 864 23.19 18.68 -26.95
N ILE A 865 22.38 19.56 -26.39
CA ILE A 865 21.00 19.81 -26.82
C ILE A 865 20.79 21.28 -27.20
N LYS A 866 19.74 21.55 -27.97
CA LYS A 866 19.23 22.89 -28.23
C LYS A 866 17.70 22.91 -28.12
N HIS A 867 17.17 23.94 -27.47
CA HIS A 867 15.72 24.14 -27.32
C HIS A 867 15.33 25.60 -27.58
N GLN A 868 14.04 25.83 -27.82
CA GLN A 868 13.47 27.17 -27.93
C GLN A 868 12.20 27.23 -27.08
N TYR A 869 12.33 27.84 -25.90
CA TYR A 869 11.19 28.15 -25.05
C TYR A 869 10.28 29.16 -25.72
N ARG A 870 8.96 28.99 -25.53
CA ARG A 870 7.92 29.86 -26.09
C ARG A 870 7.56 31.03 -25.19
N LEU A 871 7.71 30.86 -23.88
CA LEU A 871 7.29 31.81 -22.85
C LEU A 871 8.43 32.11 -21.87
N SER A 872 8.39 33.28 -21.25
CA SER A 872 9.28 33.72 -20.18
C SER A 872 8.82 33.15 -18.84
N ALA A 873 9.64 32.30 -18.22
CA ALA A 873 9.41 31.77 -16.88
C ALA A 873 10.73 31.35 -16.21
N ARG A 874 10.66 31.00 -14.93
CA ARG A 874 11.73 30.27 -14.24
C ARG A 874 11.51 28.78 -14.47
N TYR A 875 12.43 28.12 -15.15
CA TYR A 875 12.36 26.70 -15.48
C TYR A 875 13.35 25.90 -14.64
N LEU A 876 12.95 24.69 -14.24
CA LEU A 876 13.80 23.71 -13.58
C LEU A 876 14.27 22.70 -14.63
N ILE A 877 15.47 22.91 -15.16
CA ILE A 877 16.10 22.00 -16.12
C ILE A 877 16.74 20.85 -15.34
N VAL A 878 16.42 19.60 -15.66
CA VAL A 878 17.01 18.42 -15.02
C VAL A 878 17.73 17.58 -16.05
N VAL A 879 19.07 17.58 -16.00
CA VAL A 879 19.86 16.59 -16.74
C VAL A 879 19.96 15.30 -15.93
N THR A 880 19.78 14.16 -16.59
CA THR A 880 20.04 12.83 -16.04
C THR A 880 20.96 12.07 -16.98
N LEU A 881 22.03 11.49 -16.43
CA LEU A 881 22.84 10.50 -17.11
C LEU A 881 22.49 9.12 -16.55
N GLU A 882 22.40 8.13 -17.42
CA GLU A 882 22.16 6.73 -17.07
C GLU A 882 23.18 5.84 -17.79
N ASP A 883 23.93 5.03 -17.06
CA ASP A 883 24.90 4.09 -17.65
C ASP A 883 24.27 2.76 -18.05
N ALA A 884 24.99 1.93 -18.81
CA ALA A 884 24.48 0.63 -19.27
C ALA A 884 24.25 -0.42 -18.15
N ASN A 885 24.55 -0.09 -16.89
CA ASN A 885 24.20 -0.87 -15.70
C ASN A 885 23.00 -0.27 -14.94
N GLY A 886 22.35 0.78 -15.45
CA GLY A 886 21.25 1.50 -14.78
C GLY A 886 21.69 2.54 -13.74
N SER A 887 22.99 2.85 -13.64
CA SER A 887 23.52 3.82 -12.67
C SER A 887 23.11 5.24 -13.08
N LYS A 888 22.24 5.88 -12.31
CA LYS A 888 21.72 7.24 -12.58
C LYS A 888 22.49 8.32 -11.81
N VAL A 889 22.83 9.40 -12.50
CA VAL A 889 23.31 10.66 -11.89
C VAL A 889 22.57 11.83 -12.51
N SER A 890 21.78 12.53 -11.69
CA SER A 890 20.99 13.69 -12.13
C SER A 890 21.48 14.99 -11.51
N LYS A 891 21.20 16.11 -12.17
CA LYS A 891 21.44 17.46 -11.65
C LYS A 891 20.37 18.43 -12.15
N SER A 892 19.72 19.11 -11.22
CA SER A 892 18.81 20.21 -11.49
C SER A 892 19.55 21.54 -11.65
N ILE A 893 19.06 22.39 -12.53
CA ILE A 893 19.55 23.73 -12.85
C ILE A 893 18.33 24.64 -12.97
N GLU A 894 18.19 25.63 -12.09
CA GLU A 894 17.13 26.63 -12.19
C GLU A 894 17.59 27.79 -13.07
N GLU A 895 16.85 28.09 -14.14
CA GLU A 895 17.15 29.19 -15.04
C GLU A 895 15.95 30.12 -15.24
N SER A 896 16.22 31.44 -15.23
CA SER A 896 15.21 32.48 -15.48
C SER A 896 15.24 32.87 -16.95
N ILE A 897 14.38 32.23 -17.74
CA ILE A 897 14.39 32.35 -19.20
C ILE A 897 13.49 33.51 -19.64
N VAL A 898 14.03 34.39 -20.47
CA VAL A 898 13.32 35.56 -21.01
C VAL A 898 13.18 35.40 -22.52
N VAL A 899 11.94 35.25 -22.98
CA VAL A 899 11.56 35.18 -24.39
C VAL A 899 10.94 36.53 -24.78
N PRO A 900 11.55 37.32 -25.69
CA PRO A 900 11.10 38.67 -25.99
C PRO A 900 9.65 38.74 -26.46
N LEU A 901 8.85 39.57 -25.78
CA LEU A 901 7.46 39.83 -26.14
C LEU A 901 7.35 40.38 -27.57
N SER A 902 6.51 39.75 -28.38
CA SER A 902 6.26 40.12 -29.77
C SER A 902 4.83 39.78 -30.19
N GLY A 903 4.37 40.33 -31.32
CA GLY A 903 3.06 39.97 -31.85
C GLY A 903 2.83 40.45 -33.28
N THR A 904 1.82 39.85 -33.93
CA THR A 904 1.42 40.13 -35.32
C THR A 904 -0.10 40.29 -35.42
N ILE A 905 -0.55 41.38 -36.05
CA ILE A 905 -1.97 41.65 -36.29
C ILE A 905 -2.41 40.96 -37.58
N ASN A 906 -3.35 40.02 -37.46
CA ASN A 906 -4.11 39.46 -38.58
C ASN A 906 -5.43 40.22 -38.76
N VAL A 907 -5.86 40.39 -40.02
CA VAL A 907 -7.06 41.19 -40.38
C VAL A 907 -7.90 40.49 -41.44
N VAL A 908 -9.18 40.24 -41.16
CA VAL A 908 -10.16 39.72 -42.13
C VAL A 908 -11.20 40.80 -42.41
N LYS A 909 -11.42 41.15 -43.68
CA LYS A 909 -12.22 42.32 -44.09
C LYS A 909 -13.57 41.91 -44.70
N ARG A 910 -14.64 42.62 -44.35
CA ARG A 910 -16.02 42.38 -44.79
C ARG A 910 -16.71 43.72 -45.10
N GLY A 911 -16.41 44.30 -46.27
CA GLY A 911 -16.85 45.66 -46.61
C GLY A 911 -16.20 46.69 -45.69
N LEU A 912 -17.02 47.44 -44.94
CA LEU A 912 -16.57 48.41 -43.94
C LEU A 912 -16.32 47.82 -42.53
N ALA A 913 -16.54 46.52 -42.35
CA ALA A 913 -16.16 45.81 -41.11
C ALA A 913 -14.83 45.07 -41.27
N ALA A 914 -14.08 44.94 -40.18
CA ALA A 914 -12.88 44.12 -40.10
C ALA A 914 -12.79 43.36 -38.77
N ASP A 915 -12.51 42.07 -38.86
CA ASP A 915 -12.18 41.20 -37.73
C ASP A 915 -10.65 41.24 -37.52
N PHE A 916 -10.21 41.60 -36.33
CA PHE A 916 -8.81 41.68 -35.91
C PHE A 916 -8.46 40.55 -34.96
N THR A 917 -7.27 39.99 -35.12
CA THR A 917 -6.68 39.04 -34.16
C THR A 917 -5.21 39.36 -33.96
N LEU A 918 -4.77 39.54 -32.71
CA LEU A 918 -3.35 39.63 -32.37
C LEU A 918 -2.85 38.22 -32.04
N VAL A 919 -1.87 37.73 -32.81
CA VAL A 919 -1.09 36.55 -32.45
C VAL A 919 0.12 37.01 -31.66
N THR A 920 0.35 36.43 -30.48
CA THR A 920 1.39 36.82 -29.52
C THR A 920 2.46 35.74 -29.38
N GLU A 921 3.74 36.11 -29.34
CA GLU A 921 4.87 35.19 -29.14
C GLU A 921 5.88 35.78 -28.14
N GLY A 922 6.58 34.91 -27.39
CA GLY A 922 7.37 35.32 -26.23
C GLY A 922 6.49 35.69 -25.04
N GLY A 923 7.05 36.42 -24.06
CA GLY A 923 6.38 36.90 -22.84
C GLY A 923 5.91 35.79 -21.87
N SER A 924 5.30 36.15 -20.75
CA SER A 924 4.86 35.22 -19.69
C SER A 924 3.62 34.37 -20.03
N GLY A 925 2.95 34.68 -21.14
CA GLY A 925 1.66 34.11 -21.54
C GLY A 925 0.45 34.86 -20.97
N ASN A 926 0.65 35.79 -20.03
CA ASN A 926 -0.42 36.52 -19.35
C ASN A 926 -0.51 37.97 -19.87
N TYR A 927 -1.52 38.27 -20.69
CA TYR A 927 -1.57 39.50 -21.48
C TYR A 927 -2.83 40.35 -21.30
N GLU A 928 -2.62 41.66 -21.17
CA GLU A 928 -3.63 42.66 -21.50
C GLU A 928 -3.40 43.16 -22.94
N ILE A 929 -4.47 43.18 -23.74
CA ILE A 929 -4.45 43.62 -25.14
C ILE A 929 -5.49 44.72 -25.31
N SER A 930 -5.04 45.88 -25.78
CA SER A 930 -5.91 47.01 -26.16
C SER A 930 -5.64 47.40 -27.61
N TRP A 931 -6.67 47.88 -28.30
CA TRP A 931 -6.64 48.24 -29.71
C TRP A 931 -7.02 49.72 -29.90
N ALA A 932 -6.38 50.38 -30.86
CA ALA A 932 -6.82 51.66 -31.41
C ALA A 932 -6.96 51.51 -32.93
N PHE A 933 -8.16 51.75 -33.45
CA PHE A 933 -8.50 51.42 -34.85
C PHE A 933 -8.14 52.51 -35.86
N GLY A 934 -7.53 53.62 -35.43
CA GLY A 934 -7.08 54.71 -36.32
C GLY A 934 -8.19 55.67 -36.78
N ASP A 935 -9.45 55.39 -36.45
CA ASP A 935 -10.61 56.27 -36.63
C ASP A 935 -10.94 57.11 -35.37
N GLY A 936 -10.30 56.79 -34.24
CA GLY A 936 -10.56 57.37 -32.92
C GLY A 936 -11.26 56.42 -31.94
N GLN A 937 -11.66 55.22 -32.37
CA GLN A 937 -12.28 54.18 -31.55
C GLN A 937 -11.25 53.15 -31.07
N THR A 938 -11.61 52.44 -30.00
CA THR A 938 -10.74 51.49 -29.29
C THR A 938 -11.44 50.19 -28.95
N GLY A 939 -10.68 49.10 -28.83
CA GLY A 939 -11.16 47.78 -28.42
C GLY A 939 -10.21 47.09 -27.43
N SER A 940 -10.53 45.86 -27.02
CA SER A 940 -9.68 45.05 -26.13
C SER A 940 -9.85 43.55 -26.39
N GLY A 941 -8.90 42.76 -25.90
CA GLY A 941 -8.86 41.30 -26.06
C GLY A 941 -8.09 40.82 -27.29
N ALA A 942 -7.78 39.52 -27.35
CA ALA A 942 -6.93 38.93 -28.39
C ALA A 942 -7.56 38.94 -29.79
N SER A 943 -8.90 38.91 -29.88
CA SER A 943 -9.66 39.13 -31.11
C SER A 943 -10.77 40.15 -30.89
N VAL A 944 -10.98 41.05 -31.86
CA VAL A 944 -12.02 42.08 -31.81
C VAL A 944 -12.51 42.41 -33.22
N SER A 945 -13.82 42.57 -33.40
CA SER A 945 -14.40 43.05 -34.66
C SER A 945 -14.74 44.54 -34.56
N HIS A 946 -14.38 45.33 -35.59
CA HIS A 946 -14.72 46.75 -35.67
C HIS A 946 -15.42 47.10 -36.99
N SER A 947 -16.31 48.09 -36.96
CA SER A 947 -17.02 48.63 -38.12
C SER A 947 -16.72 50.12 -38.28
N TYR A 948 -16.32 50.52 -39.47
CA TYR A 948 -15.88 51.89 -39.78
C TYR A 948 -16.98 52.66 -40.52
N ASP A 949 -17.13 53.95 -40.23
CA ASP A 949 -18.19 54.80 -40.81
C ASP A 949 -18.02 55.09 -42.33
N GLY A 950 -16.92 54.66 -42.96
CA GLY A 950 -16.67 54.87 -44.39
C GLY A 950 -15.45 54.13 -44.92
N ALA A 951 -15.27 54.14 -46.25
CA ALA A 951 -14.06 53.62 -46.89
C ALA A 951 -12.84 54.52 -46.63
N GLY A 952 -11.67 53.91 -46.43
CA GLY A 952 -10.47 54.64 -46.04
C GLY A 952 -9.25 53.75 -45.85
N SER A 953 -8.14 54.34 -45.42
CA SER A 953 -6.93 53.65 -45.00
C SER A 953 -6.66 53.99 -43.54
N TYR A 954 -6.82 53.02 -42.66
CA TYR A 954 -6.72 53.18 -41.21
C TYR A 954 -5.45 52.53 -40.69
N GLN A 955 -4.69 53.24 -39.86
CA GLN A 955 -3.55 52.66 -39.16
C GLN A 955 -4.07 52.07 -37.84
N VAL A 956 -4.24 50.76 -37.81
CA VAL A 956 -4.67 50.03 -36.61
C VAL A 956 -3.44 49.68 -35.80
N SER A 957 -3.54 49.84 -34.48
CA SER A 957 -2.49 49.42 -33.54
C SER A 957 -3.07 48.60 -32.39
N ALA A 958 -2.30 47.61 -31.94
CA ALA A 958 -2.55 46.81 -30.76
C ALA A 958 -1.42 47.06 -29.77
N THR A 959 -1.77 47.51 -28.57
CA THR A 959 -0.85 47.60 -27.44
C THR A 959 -0.99 46.32 -26.60
N LEU A 960 0.10 45.58 -26.51
CA LEU A 960 0.22 44.32 -25.80
C LEU A 960 1.07 44.55 -24.54
N THR A 961 0.49 44.32 -23.37
CA THR A 961 1.17 44.42 -22.07
C THR A 961 1.30 43.03 -21.45
N ASP A 962 2.52 42.65 -21.07
CA ASP A 962 2.80 41.49 -20.24
C ASP A 962 2.48 41.83 -18.77
N LEU A 963 1.52 41.12 -18.18
CA LEU A 963 1.05 41.42 -16.82
C LEU A 963 2.00 40.91 -15.73
N SER A 964 3.02 40.14 -16.08
CA SER A 964 3.98 39.58 -15.12
C SER A 964 5.17 40.50 -14.86
N ASP A 965 5.61 41.30 -15.85
CA ASP A 965 6.72 42.26 -15.70
C ASP A 965 6.40 43.70 -16.14
N ASN A 966 5.19 43.94 -16.67
CA ASN A 966 4.74 45.22 -17.25
C ASN A 966 5.54 45.68 -18.48
N GLN A 967 6.25 44.79 -19.19
CA GLN A 967 6.73 45.12 -20.53
C GLN A 967 5.56 45.32 -21.49
N GLN A 968 5.71 46.32 -22.37
CA GLN A 968 4.66 46.72 -23.30
C GLN A 968 5.26 46.93 -24.70
N ILE A 969 4.59 46.39 -25.71
CA ILE A 969 4.88 46.64 -27.12
C ILE A 969 3.66 47.20 -27.83
N VAL A 970 3.89 47.91 -28.93
CA VAL A 970 2.84 48.36 -29.85
C VAL A 970 3.10 47.74 -31.22
N VAL A 971 2.14 46.93 -31.68
CA VAL A 971 2.12 46.32 -33.01
C VAL A 971 1.16 47.14 -33.88
N SER A 972 1.49 47.38 -35.16
CA SER A 972 0.66 48.17 -36.07
C SER A 972 0.47 47.52 -37.44
N ALA A 973 -0.69 47.75 -38.06
CA ALA A 973 -1.04 47.27 -39.40
C ALA A 973 -1.88 48.30 -40.17
N ASP A 974 -1.61 48.44 -41.47
CA ASP A 974 -2.34 49.36 -42.35
C ASP A 974 -3.57 48.68 -42.99
N VAL A 975 -4.76 49.23 -42.74
CA VAL A 975 -6.05 48.63 -43.05
C VAL A 975 -6.82 49.49 -44.05
N VAL A 976 -6.64 49.18 -45.33
CA VAL A 976 -7.50 49.74 -46.40
C VAL A 976 -8.85 49.01 -46.41
N LEU A 977 -9.95 49.75 -46.33
CA LEU A 977 -11.33 49.29 -46.47
C LEU A 977 -12.02 49.99 -47.64
N VAL A 978 -12.98 49.29 -48.25
CA VAL A 978 -13.77 49.77 -49.39
C VAL A 978 -15.26 49.48 -49.17
N GLU A 979 -16.12 50.35 -49.68
CA GLU A 979 -17.56 50.15 -49.64
C GLU A 979 -17.96 48.89 -50.44
N PRO A 980 -18.92 48.09 -49.95
CA PRO A 980 -19.47 46.98 -50.71
C PRO A 980 -20.21 47.51 -51.95
N THR A 981 -19.87 47.00 -53.13
CA THR A 981 -20.51 47.41 -54.39
C THR A 981 -21.91 46.81 -54.52
N ASP A 982 -22.94 47.65 -54.60
CA ASP A 982 -24.31 47.24 -54.92
C ASP A 982 -24.41 46.63 -56.33
N GLU A 983 -24.48 45.30 -56.43
CA GLU A 983 -24.96 44.64 -57.65
C GLU A 983 -26.49 44.68 -57.72
N GLY A 984 -27.00 45.73 -58.37
CA GLY A 984 -28.42 45.95 -58.59
C GLY A 984 -29.11 44.89 -59.47
N GLN A 985 -30.42 44.72 -59.27
CA GLN A 985 -31.25 43.71 -59.92
C GLN A 985 -31.22 43.76 -61.47
N GLY A 986 -30.97 42.61 -62.10
CA GLY A 986 -31.19 42.39 -63.54
C GLY A 986 -31.56 40.93 -63.81
N GLY A 987 -32.80 40.66 -64.24
CA GLY A 987 -33.37 39.31 -64.22
C GLY A 987 -33.66 38.66 -65.58
N SER A 988 -33.61 37.32 -65.58
CA SER A 988 -34.28 36.39 -66.50
C SER A 988 -33.90 36.39 -68.00
N ALA A 989 -33.26 35.28 -68.45
CA ALA A 989 -33.98 34.27 -69.26
C ALA A 989 -33.10 33.04 -69.63
N GLY A 990 -33.46 31.86 -69.10
CA GLY A 990 -33.01 30.53 -69.57
C GLY A 990 -31.57 30.09 -69.22
N GLY A 991 -31.29 28.81 -68.97
CA GLY A 991 -32.21 27.68 -68.78
C GLY A 991 -31.52 26.30 -68.80
N LEU A 992 -31.99 25.40 -67.93
CA LEU A 992 -31.59 23.97 -67.76
C LEU A 992 -30.22 23.69 -67.12
N PHE A 993 -30.20 22.57 -66.36
CA PHE A 993 -29.07 21.95 -65.63
C PHE A 993 -28.50 22.75 -64.43
N ALA A 994 -28.25 22.15 -63.25
CA ALA A 994 -28.49 20.77 -62.80
C ALA A 994 -28.91 20.71 -61.31
N LEU A 995 -29.36 19.54 -60.85
CA LEU A 995 -29.93 19.31 -59.51
C LEU A 995 -28.91 18.70 -58.54
N SER A 996 -29.03 19.04 -57.25
CA SER A 996 -28.68 18.25 -56.05
C SER A 996 -27.32 17.52 -55.93
N MET A 997 -26.55 17.92 -54.90
CA MET A 997 -25.88 17.08 -53.88
C MET A 997 -24.99 15.85 -54.23
N LEU A 998 -23.92 15.75 -53.42
CA LEU A 998 -23.40 14.54 -52.72
C LEU A 998 -22.04 13.94 -53.16
N MET A 999 -21.33 13.42 -52.15
CA MET A 999 -20.19 12.46 -52.13
C MET A 999 -18.73 12.88 -52.46
N PHE A 1000 -17.94 12.97 -51.38
CA PHE A 1000 -16.82 12.08 -50.99
C PHE A 1000 -15.53 11.85 -51.86
N VAL A 1001 -14.40 12.38 -51.35
CA VAL A 1001 -13.06 11.74 -51.05
C VAL A 1001 -12.19 11.05 -52.16
N ILE A 1002 -10.86 10.89 -51.89
CA ILE A 1002 -9.73 10.24 -52.63
C ILE A 1002 -9.31 10.95 -53.97
N THR A 1003 -8.10 10.90 -54.59
CA THR A 1003 -6.78 10.17 -54.51
C THR A 1003 -5.68 11.03 -55.20
N GLY A 1004 -4.34 10.95 -55.03
CA GLY A 1004 -3.46 10.25 -54.07
C GLY A 1004 -2.11 9.72 -54.68
N MET A 1005 -1.04 9.66 -53.86
CA MET A 1005 0.24 8.88 -54.00
C MET A 1005 1.45 9.33 -54.87
N ARG A 1006 2.67 9.01 -54.35
CA ARG A 1006 3.98 8.57 -54.99
C ARG A 1006 5.20 9.50 -54.81
N LYS A 1007 6.45 9.03 -54.63
CA LYS A 1007 7.03 7.74 -54.11
C LYS A 1007 8.55 7.91 -53.77
N ARG A 1008 9.17 6.92 -53.10
CA ARG A 1008 10.61 6.79 -52.71
C ARG A 1008 11.66 7.12 -53.80
N PRO A 1009 12.94 7.22 -53.40
CA PRO A 1009 13.96 6.30 -53.95
C PRO A 1009 14.76 5.52 -52.88
N ALA A 1010 15.41 4.45 -53.36
CA ALA A 1010 16.48 3.63 -52.74
C ALA A 1010 16.39 3.38 -51.22
#